data_AF-A0A800CME1-F1
#
_entry.id   AF-A0A800CME1-F1
#
_cell.length_a   1.000
_cell.length_b   1.000
_cell.length_c   1.000
_cell.angle_alpha   90.00
_cell.angle_beta   90.00
_cell.angle_gamma   90.00
#
_symmetry.space_group_name_H-M   'P 1'
#
loop_
_entity.id
_entity.type
_entity.pdbx_description
1 polymer ?
#
loop_
_entity_poly.entity_id
_entity_poly.type
_entity_poly.pdbx_seq_one_letter_code
_entity_poly.pdbx_strand_id
1 'polypeptide(L)'
;MIRGGKFNRFISLVFLAVIFSLPAYLCAAKIDLSEKAVNIRDEINLDNMKKDIARLSAIRTRVTGYDTAQSASKYIFDRFQELGLKEVDSRSFTVTVPVDHGDGTLEVFEDGKLVKRIKIYTIWPNLVRLSFVPDGLKYTVQEGESLEQLAGEFGVPMEKIINDPRNSFLAKQAHDGRDNDGDGVVDEKGEVAVVPGNKIFIPTGGLEGRIFYCGKGNLRDFNGKDIGGFWYEVKPGDTISKVAHKFRVTTSSIADDVLNVHLQRSDDGVDNDKDGIIDEEDEMALLSDVAKWANDGSDNDGDGIVDEIPGDDKDGIDNDRDGRVDEPGEFVEASESSIFIPKGGIALVDFNSSTRWINAAMLGAQAVIFIEPEVTIRGEAETKFLTVPANIPRFWISKEDAQYLLKLLGPDGGATKDIEGRITATVTWENRTGQNIRGILEGSDPELKDELVVIEAYYDSMSVVPYLAPGADTTSGIAALLELARVLSKPEYRPGRSVMFLATDGHFQGLAGMRAFMEGISRDVPWDMWLLRRDIYEDIREFQELGRKIALSLDRRLLVDLPPSFFQRVNELTESMNSLAAALSDLSSTQNEINWLVRAKRNEIERRKEKRETTRKREKQEFTPEEQARLEASLAKFRKDGLQTLHFFKDIVEKLDQLKTQAISECRKTEKQIIGEIAIPMAQLDVKAVEKLIEDVKSGKIKHYDRYRYLYSEDEIRKLGLKLEDWEVTKMMRQYSYEKLLDRHLSPSELIRIKKARETLASAEKGMDYYEEVERKLLQKAYKTAEKSGPESILQKVSRIASLPPKKRFSGDDLKILRIYLSDQDLTSLLSTKKSLIKGEGSEERLMGELGRLMRIAERNAELELPRLKLLAENATKIDREFTDDEKRALRHYLSEEDYSKVIAAHAYLFSRYEENRLLNLVRSRARNDVIELQNLYNQIDSITSFTDDQKALLRDNLLTLRNSRIRNIQKKVEILSRMNRQEYERRITAMLQAIELQYTMNRYYTSLFISLDLSTQTDQFGVFCKGWFYDQQPEFVLRREFASIGNKLANYANDADFAVRVNKLWQFTDDEIRQAVLLSQWGIASSYISKRKVEGKTLETLVEDYYDTLISLSGVSRLMKLEFENMKSRGEPSESMLKDMEYIRKEVDRFIRNDIRAARRSRKAQMRLFAKLDQMLALRGINTKELTDDEVSDIQTLLSIVGLGGSSNFVNAISATGGKTWRTYIPGKIAFNSEVATLAGKTGIA
;
A
#
# COMPACT_ATOMS: atom_id res chain seq x y z
N MET A 1 -12.27 -71.01 -75.01
CA MET A 1 -12.27 -71.11 -73.53
C MET A 1 -10.97 -70.49 -73.03
N ILE A 2 -10.91 -69.21 -72.63
CA ILE A 2 -11.40 -68.58 -71.38
C ILE A 2 -10.71 -69.12 -70.12
N ARG A 3 -9.79 -68.27 -69.59
CA ARG A 3 -9.42 -67.97 -68.18
C ARG A 3 -8.95 -69.12 -67.26
N GLY A 4 -7.93 -68.96 -66.41
CA GLY A 4 -7.28 -67.75 -65.91
C GLY A 4 -5.86 -68.00 -65.41
N GLY A 5 -4.90 -67.49 -66.18
CA GLY A 5 -3.49 -67.30 -65.79
C GLY A 5 -3.22 -65.89 -65.25
N LYS A 6 -4.02 -65.40 -64.28
CA LYS A 6 -3.86 -64.03 -63.74
C LYS A 6 -3.92 -63.93 -62.20
N PHE A 7 -3.72 -65.02 -61.46
CA PHE A 7 -3.67 -64.95 -59.98
C PHE A 7 -2.25 -64.95 -59.38
N ASN A 8 -1.25 -65.52 -60.08
CA ASN A 8 0.13 -65.60 -59.55
C ASN A 8 1.09 -64.47 -59.95
N ARG A 9 0.69 -63.52 -60.82
CA ARG A 9 1.47 -62.29 -61.07
C ARG A 9 1.05 -61.12 -60.18
N PHE A 10 -0.12 -61.18 -59.54
CA PHE A 10 -0.56 -60.13 -58.62
C PHE A 10 0.13 -60.26 -57.25
N ILE A 11 0.44 -61.48 -56.80
CA ILE A 11 1.12 -61.69 -55.52
C ILE A 11 2.61 -61.33 -55.62
N SER A 12 3.32 -61.62 -56.73
CA SER A 12 4.72 -61.22 -56.87
C SER A 12 4.94 -59.73 -57.15
N LEU A 13 3.99 -59.01 -57.78
CA LEU A 13 4.09 -57.56 -57.95
C LEU A 13 3.63 -56.78 -56.71
N VAL A 14 2.69 -57.32 -55.92
CA VAL A 14 2.34 -56.72 -54.63
C VAL A 14 3.41 -57.00 -53.58
N PHE A 15 4.10 -58.14 -53.60
CA PHE A 15 5.26 -58.36 -52.72
C PHE A 15 6.50 -57.54 -53.11
N LEU A 16 6.75 -57.29 -54.40
CA LEU A 16 7.84 -56.38 -54.81
C LEU A 16 7.50 -54.89 -54.58
N ALA A 17 6.23 -54.49 -54.67
CA ALA A 17 5.82 -53.11 -54.41
C ALA A 17 5.68 -52.79 -52.91
N VAL A 18 5.42 -53.80 -52.06
CA VAL A 18 5.40 -53.64 -50.59
C VAL A 18 6.81 -53.66 -49.99
N ILE A 19 7.82 -54.19 -50.69
CA ILE A 19 9.23 -54.01 -50.31
C ILE A 19 9.78 -52.64 -50.79
N PHE A 20 9.09 -51.95 -51.72
CA PHE A 20 9.51 -50.63 -52.23
C PHE A 20 8.62 -49.45 -51.84
N SER A 21 7.64 -49.62 -50.95
CA SER A 21 6.83 -48.49 -50.47
C SER A 21 6.41 -48.66 -49.01
N LEU A 22 7.32 -48.29 -48.09
CA LEU A 22 7.14 -47.65 -46.77
C LEU A 22 8.33 -47.99 -45.85
N PRO A 23 8.95 -47.00 -45.17
CA PRO A 23 9.20 -45.60 -45.53
C PRO A 23 10.73 -45.35 -45.56
N ALA A 24 11.28 -44.54 -46.46
CA ALA A 24 11.48 -43.10 -46.24
C ALA A 24 12.02 -42.68 -44.85
N TYR A 25 12.74 -43.55 -44.12
CA TYR A 25 13.34 -43.26 -42.80
C TYR A 25 14.86 -43.43 -42.69
N LEU A 26 15.59 -43.60 -43.81
CA LEU A 26 17.05 -43.77 -43.78
C LEU A 26 17.85 -42.77 -44.63
N CYS A 27 17.22 -41.65 -45.01
CA CYS A 27 17.95 -40.42 -45.35
C CYS A 27 17.63 -39.36 -44.30
N ALA A 28 18.14 -39.55 -43.08
CA ALA A 28 18.45 -38.40 -42.25
C ALA A 28 19.64 -37.73 -42.94
N ALA A 29 19.36 -36.78 -43.84
CA ALA A 29 20.39 -35.87 -44.32
C ALA A 29 21.12 -35.35 -43.08
N LYS A 30 22.45 -35.51 -43.03
CA LYS A 30 23.31 -34.78 -42.10
C LYS A 30 22.97 -33.30 -42.29
N ILE A 31 22.10 -32.74 -41.43
CA ILE A 31 21.91 -31.30 -41.36
C ILE A 31 22.92 -30.82 -40.34
N ASP A 32 24.16 -30.77 -40.82
CA ASP A 32 25.25 -30.03 -40.21
C ASP A 32 24.74 -28.61 -39.87
N LEU A 33 25.28 -27.97 -38.83
CA LEU A 33 25.19 -26.51 -38.75
C LEU A 33 25.59 -25.97 -40.12
N SER A 34 24.76 -25.13 -40.74
CA SER A 34 25.19 -24.51 -42.00
C SER A 34 26.55 -23.87 -41.76
N GLU A 35 27.48 -23.96 -42.72
CA GLU A 35 28.81 -23.37 -42.59
C GLU A 35 28.75 -21.93 -42.06
N LYS A 36 27.70 -21.20 -42.47
CA LYS A 36 27.34 -19.88 -41.96
C LYS A 36 27.10 -19.83 -40.44
N ALA A 37 26.36 -20.76 -39.85
CA ALA A 37 26.09 -20.78 -38.41
C ALA A 37 27.34 -21.07 -37.57
N VAL A 38 28.24 -21.93 -38.05
CA VAL A 38 29.55 -22.16 -37.43
C VAL A 38 30.41 -20.90 -37.50
N ASN A 39 30.45 -20.25 -38.66
CA ASN A 39 31.20 -19.01 -38.84
C ASN A 39 30.64 -17.86 -37.98
N ILE A 40 29.31 -17.77 -37.82
CA ILE A 40 28.67 -16.80 -36.91
C ILE A 40 29.10 -17.06 -35.46
N ARG A 41 29.10 -18.32 -35.01
CA ARG A 41 29.56 -18.68 -33.66
C ARG A 41 31.00 -18.23 -33.42
N ASP A 42 31.89 -18.47 -34.38
CA ASP A 42 33.31 -18.14 -34.26
C ASP A 42 33.58 -16.63 -34.30
N GLU A 43 32.63 -15.85 -34.82
CA GLU A 43 32.67 -14.39 -34.85
C GLU A 43 32.17 -13.72 -33.56
N ILE A 44 31.49 -14.46 -32.67
CA ILE A 44 31.01 -13.92 -31.39
C ILE A 44 32.19 -13.61 -30.48
N ASN A 45 32.30 -12.36 -30.05
CA ASN A 45 33.36 -11.89 -29.18
C ASN A 45 32.86 -11.70 -27.73
N LEU A 46 33.26 -12.63 -26.85
CA LEU A 46 32.89 -12.59 -25.43
C LEU A 46 33.48 -11.39 -24.68
N ASP A 47 34.60 -10.82 -25.13
CA ASP A 47 35.19 -9.66 -24.46
C ASP A 47 34.39 -8.38 -24.73
N ASN A 48 33.72 -8.26 -25.88
CA ASN A 48 32.76 -7.18 -26.12
C ASN A 48 31.57 -7.30 -25.16
N MET A 49 30.99 -8.50 -25.06
CA MET A 49 29.88 -8.75 -24.13
C MET A 49 30.27 -8.44 -22.69
N LYS A 50 31.47 -8.84 -22.24
CA LYS A 50 31.98 -8.50 -20.90
C LYS A 50 32.12 -7.00 -20.70
N LYS A 51 32.56 -6.25 -21.72
CA LYS A 51 32.64 -4.78 -21.66
C LYS A 51 31.26 -4.15 -21.52
N ASP A 52 30.28 -4.62 -22.30
CA ASP A 52 28.89 -4.15 -22.23
C ASP A 52 28.28 -4.45 -20.85
N ILE A 53 28.48 -5.67 -20.34
CA ILE A 53 28.06 -6.07 -19.00
C ILE A 53 28.71 -5.19 -17.93
N ALA A 54 30.04 -5.01 -17.98
CA ALA A 54 30.76 -4.17 -17.03
C ALA A 54 30.30 -2.70 -17.08
N ARG A 55 30.03 -2.17 -18.27
CA ARG A 55 29.59 -0.78 -18.44
C ARG A 55 28.18 -0.56 -17.88
N LEU A 56 27.24 -1.44 -18.19
CA LEU A 56 25.87 -1.32 -17.71
C LEU A 56 25.78 -1.62 -16.21
N SER A 57 26.46 -2.65 -15.71
CA SER A 57 26.48 -3.00 -14.28
C SER A 57 27.24 -2.01 -13.39
N ALA A 58 28.10 -1.16 -13.95
CA ALA A 58 28.69 -0.03 -13.23
C ALA A 58 27.65 1.07 -12.89
N ILE A 59 26.48 1.07 -13.52
CA ILE A 59 25.39 1.98 -13.19
C ILE A 59 24.73 1.50 -11.91
N ARG A 60 24.65 2.38 -10.91
CA ARG A 60 24.13 2.08 -9.56
C ARG A 60 22.76 1.38 -9.57
N THR A 61 21.81 1.93 -10.32
CA THR A 61 20.51 1.32 -10.53
C THR A 61 20.03 1.55 -11.96
N ARG A 62 19.52 0.49 -12.58
CA ARG A 62 18.77 0.55 -13.83
C ARG A 62 17.30 0.16 -13.64
N VAL A 63 16.75 0.32 -12.43
CA VAL A 63 15.30 0.25 -12.24
C VAL A 63 14.67 1.39 -13.04
N THR A 64 13.70 1.07 -13.90
CA THR A 64 13.01 2.05 -14.74
C THR A 64 12.53 3.24 -13.92
N GLY A 65 12.73 4.44 -14.47
CA GLY A 65 12.25 5.68 -13.86
C GLY A 65 13.18 6.32 -12.83
N TYR A 66 14.23 5.62 -12.39
CA TYR A 66 15.33 6.20 -11.63
C TYR A 66 16.23 7.03 -12.54
N ASP A 67 16.81 8.11 -12.01
CA ASP A 67 17.59 9.08 -12.80
C ASP A 67 18.80 8.44 -13.49
N THR A 68 19.43 7.44 -12.85
CA THR A 68 20.58 6.73 -13.43
C THR A 68 20.21 5.73 -14.53
N ALA A 69 18.95 5.26 -14.59
CA ALA A 69 18.49 4.31 -15.59
C ALA A 69 18.50 4.92 -17.01
N GLN A 70 18.31 6.24 -17.13
CA GLN A 70 18.42 6.96 -18.40
C GLN A 70 19.82 6.88 -19.02
N SER A 71 20.87 6.67 -18.21
CA SER A 71 22.22 6.45 -18.74
C SER A 71 22.35 5.12 -19.46
N ALA A 72 21.60 4.09 -19.04
CA ALA A 72 21.56 2.80 -19.70
C ALA A 72 20.83 2.90 -21.04
N SER A 73 19.67 3.55 -21.08
CA SER A 73 18.94 3.77 -22.32
C SER A 73 19.78 4.54 -23.33
N LYS A 74 20.44 5.63 -22.91
CA LYS A 74 21.36 6.37 -23.76
C LYS A 74 22.49 5.49 -24.31
N TYR A 75 23.12 4.67 -23.45
CA TYR A 75 24.18 3.76 -23.89
C TYR A 75 23.71 2.79 -24.98
N ILE A 76 22.54 2.18 -24.83
CA ILE A 76 21.99 1.26 -25.82
C ILE A 76 21.67 1.98 -27.13
N PHE A 77 21.10 3.19 -27.05
CA PHE A 77 20.81 4.02 -28.23
C PHE A 77 22.09 4.36 -29.00
N ASP A 78 23.13 4.83 -28.31
CA ASP A 78 24.42 5.17 -28.91
C ASP A 78 25.06 3.92 -29.55
N ARG A 79 25.03 2.76 -28.87
CA ARG A 79 25.51 1.49 -29.44
C ARG A 79 24.75 1.07 -30.69
N PHE A 80 23.42 1.20 -30.74
CA PHE A 80 22.64 0.89 -31.93
C PHE A 80 23.03 1.78 -33.13
N GLN A 81 23.32 3.06 -32.88
CA GLN A 81 23.83 3.97 -33.90
C GLN A 81 25.24 3.60 -34.37
N GLU A 82 26.16 3.31 -33.44
CA GLU A 82 27.53 2.88 -33.74
C GLU A 82 27.57 1.60 -34.59
N LEU A 83 26.61 0.70 -34.38
CA LEU A 83 26.45 -0.54 -35.15
C LEU A 83 25.84 -0.31 -36.55
N GLY A 84 25.46 0.93 -36.89
CA GLY A 84 24.94 1.29 -38.21
C GLY A 84 23.50 0.80 -38.48
N LEU A 85 22.70 0.59 -37.43
CA LEU A 85 21.28 0.28 -37.57
C LEU A 85 20.53 1.48 -38.15
N LYS A 86 19.50 1.22 -38.96
CA LYS A 86 18.61 2.25 -39.52
C LYS A 86 17.44 2.49 -38.57
N GLU A 87 16.81 3.67 -38.70
CA GLU A 87 15.60 4.03 -37.95
C GLU A 87 15.77 3.83 -36.42
N VAL A 88 16.95 4.20 -35.88
CA VAL A 88 17.21 4.11 -34.44
C VAL A 88 16.37 5.15 -33.72
N ASP A 89 15.50 4.67 -32.83
CA ASP A 89 14.45 5.47 -32.19
C ASP A 89 14.29 5.06 -30.72
N SER A 90 13.94 6.02 -29.87
CA SER A 90 13.67 5.81 -28.44
C SER A 90 12.26 6.26 -28.10
N ARG A 91 11.47 5.33 -27.57
CA ARG A 91 10.07 5.54 -27.24
C ARG A 91 9.87 5.56 -25.74
N SER A 92 9.44 6.71 -25.23
CA SER A 92 9.16 6.91 -23.80
C SER A 92 7.77 6.43 -23.42
N PHE A 93 7.63 5.77 -22.28
CA PHE A 93 6.34 5.37 -21.70
C PHE A 93 6.29 5.71 -20.20
N THR A 94 5.09 5.94 -19.66
CA THR A 94 4.92 6.25 -18.24
C THR A 94 4.75 4.97 -17.43
N VAL A 95 5.45 4.88 -16.31
CA VAL A 95 5.31 3.80 -15.32
C VAL A 95 5.29 4.39 -13.92
N THR A 96 4.44 3.85 -13.05
CA THR A 96 4.37 4.25 -11.64
C THR A 96 5.38 3.42 -10.85
N VAL A 97 6.33 4.08 -10.18
CA VAL A 97 7.50 3.45 -9.56
C VAL A 97 7.60 3.91 -8.11
N PRO A 98 7.96 3.02 -7.16
CA PRO A 98 8.37 3.45 -5.83
C PRO A 98 9.79 4.02 -5.92
N VAL A 99 9.90 5.34 -5.77
CA VAL A 99 11.17 6.04 -5.86
C VAL A 99 11.73 6.21 -4.46
N ASP A 100 12.82 5.48 -4.18
CA ASP A 100 13.71 5.77 -3.06
C ASP A 100 14.61 6.94 -3.48
N HIS A 101 14.53 8.06 -2.78
CA HIS A 101 15.39 9.22 -3.08
C HIS A 101 16.83 9.02 -2.59
N GLY A 102 17.11 7.92 -1.90
CA GLY A 102 18.43 7.59 -1.39
C GLY A 102 18.88 8.52 -0.28
N ASP A 103 17.94 9.13 0.44
CA ASP A 103 18.15 9.96 1.64
C ASP A 103 17.98 9.16 2.94
N GLY A 104 17.56 7.88 2.83
CA GLY A 104 17.46 6.90 3.91
C GLY A 104 18.65 6.95 4.87
N THR A 105 18.37 7.19 6.16
CA THR A 105 19.37 7.37 7.21
C THR A 105 18.87 6.78 8.53
N LEU A 106 19.76 6.06 9.23
CA LEU A 106 19.60 5.62 10.61
C LEU A 106 20.55 6.43 11.50
N GLU A 107 20.00 7.27 12.35
CA GLU A 107 20.72 7.94 13.44
C GLU A 107 20.68 7.03 14.67
N VAL A 108 21.86 6.73 15.25
CA VAL A 108 22.00 5.81 16.38
C VAL A 108 22.40 6.62 17.62
N PHE A 109 21.65 6.47 18.70
CA PHE A 109 21.85 7.15 19.95
C PHE A 109 22.18 6.15 21.07
N GLU A 110 23.11 6.53 21.93
CA GLU A 110 23.46 5.85 23.18
C GLU A 110 23.40 6.91 24.28
N ASP A 111 22.62 6.65 25.33
CA ASP A 111 22.35 7.63 26.42
C ASP A 111 21.91 9.01 25.91
N GLY A 112 21.06 9.04 24.88
CA GLY A 112 20.55 10.27 24.25
C GLY A 112 21.57 11.05 23.39
N LYS A 113 22.80 10.55 23.22
CA LYS A 113 23.84 11.18 22.39
C LYS A 113 23.96 10.49 21.05
N LEU A 114 23.99 11.27 19.96
CA LEU A 114 24.20 10.74 18.61
C LEU A 114 25.62 10.16 18.50
N VAL A 115 25.73 8.85 18.32
CA VAL A 115 27.00 8.13 18.18
C VAL A 115 27.39 7.96 16.72
N LYS A 116 26.41 7.62 15.86
CA LYS A 116 26.66 7.30 14.45
C LYS A 116 25.46 7.65 13.58
N ARG A 117 25.75 8.11 12.36
CA ARG A 117 24.78 8.22 11.27
C ARG A 117 25.12 7.17 10.21
N ILE A 118 24.18 6.29 9.92
CA ILE A 118 24.34 5.14 9.02
C ILE A 118 23.43 5.31 7.81
N LYS A 119 23.93 4.96 6.63
CA LYS A 119 23.12 4.94 5.41
C LYS A 119 22.29 3.66 5.35
N ILE A 120 21.00 3.82 5.12
CA ILE A 120 20.08 2.70 4.91
C ILE A 120 19.31 2.94 3.62
N TYR A 121 18.80 1.87 3.02
CA TYR A 121 18.04 1.94 1.78
C TYR A 121 16.68 1.28 1.96
N THR A 122 15.66 1.79 1.28
CA THR A 122 14.35 1.16 1.32
C THR A 122 14.35 -0.12 0.49
N ILE A 123 13.54 -1.08 0.91
CA ILE A 123 13.22 -2.28 0.11
C ILE A 123 11.95 -2.02 -0.70
N TRP A 124 11.74 -2.78 -1.79
CA TRP A 124 10.51 -2.66 -2.56
C TRP A 124 9.25 -2.76 -1.68
N PRO A 125 8.16 -2.08 -2.07
CA PRO A 125 6.90 -2.06 -1.34
C PRO A 125 6.27 -3.44 -1.14
N ASN A 126 5.46 -3.56 -0.09
CA ASN A 126 4.50 -4.65 0.06
C ASN A 126 3.28 -4.34 -0.79
N LEU A 127 3.24 -4.86 -2.03
CA LEU A 127 2.28 -4.44 -3.06
C LEU A 127 2.28 -2.92 -3.26
N VAL A 128 1.32 -2.22 -2.65
CA VAL A 128 1.15 -0.77 -2.75
C VAL A 128 1.71 -0.01 -1.53
N ARG A 129 2.06 -0.71 -0.44
CA ARG A 129 2.56 -0.09 0.80
C ARG A 129 4.08 0.07 0.77
N LEU A 130 4.52 1.32 0.63
CA LEU A 130 5.93 1.73 0.67
C LEU A 130 6.52 1.52 2.07
N SER A 131 7.84 1.49 2.18
CA SER A 131 8.56 1.65 3.46
C SER A 131 8.48 3.09 3.96
N PHE A 132 7.25 3.58 4.15
CA PHE A 132 6.96 4.96 4.50
C PHE A 132 7.39 5.26 5.93
N VAL A 133 8.08 6.38 6.11
CA VAL A 133 8.48 6.90 7.41
C VAL A 133 7.75 8.23 7.61
N PRO A 134 6.91 8.36 8.65
CA PRO A 134 6.24 9.63 8.93
C PRO A 134 7.28 10.71 9.25
N ASP A 135 7.21 11.85 8.56
CA ASP A 135 8.08 13.01 8.79
C ASP A 135 7.43 14.06 9.71
N GLY A 136 6.15 13.88 10.04
CA GLY A 136 5.42 14.66 11.03
C GLY A 136 3.92 14.42 11.02
N LEU A 137 3.23 15.16 11.89
CA LEU A 137 1.80 15.04 12.15
C LEU A 137 1.10 16.38 11.87
N LYS A 138 -0.07 16.35 11.24
CA LYS A 138 -0.93 17.54 11.13
C LYS A 138 -1.80 17.60 12.37
N TYR A 139 -1.62 18.64 13.17
CA TYR A 139 -2.36 18.86 14.41
C TYR A 139 -3.26 20.08 14.29
N THR A 140 -4.48 19.99 14.81
CA THR A 140 -5.42 21.12 14.88
C THR A 140 -5.38 21.67 16.30
N VAL A 141 -4.92 22.91 16.45
CA VAL A 141 -4.76 23.59 17.74
C VAL A 141 -6.11 23.68 18.45
N GLN A 142 -6.18 23.29 19.71
CA GLN A 142 -7.37 23.37 20.56
C GLN A 142 -7.42 24.70 21.33
N GLU A 143 -8.57 24.99 21.94
CA GLU A 143 -8.76 26.21 22.72
C GLU A 143 -7.84 26.25 23.95
N GLY A 144 -7.03 27.31 24.08
CA GLY A 144 -6.15 27.53 25.24
C GLY A 144 -4.76 26.86 25.16
N GLU A 145 -4.42 26.19 24.07
CA GLU A 145 -3.09 25.59 23.88
C GLU A 145 -2.06 26.62 23.40
N SER A 146 -0.85 26.60 23.98
CA SER A 146 0.29 27.38 23.49
C SER A 146 1.24 26.55 22.64
N LEU A 147 2.06 27.20 21.81
CA LEU A 147 3.04 26.51 20.97
C LEU A 147 4.13 25.83 21.82
N GLU A 148 4.50 26.42 22.95
CA GLU A 148 5.44 25.85 23.92
C GLU A 148 4.87 24.58 24.56
N GLN A 149 3.58 24.61 24.92
CA GLN A 149 2.91 23.44 25.46
C GLN A 149 2.87 22.32 24.42
N LEU A 150 2.48 22.62 23.18
CA LEU A 150 2.45 21.65 22.08
C LEU A 150 3.85 21.11 21.75
N ALA A 151 4.86 21.97 21.70
CA ALA A 151 6.25 21.56 21.51
C ALA A 151 6.73 20.60 22.62
N GLY A 152 6.37 20.89 23.87
CA GLY A 152 6.64 20.05 25.02
C GLY A 152 5.92 18.70 24.97
N GLU A 153 4.64 18.69 24.64
CA GLU A 153 3.81 17.47 24.59
C GLU A 153 4.25 16.50 23.48
N PHE A 154 4.61 17.01 22.29
CA PHE A 154 5.09 16.17 21.19
C PHE A 154 6.60 15.87 21.24
N GLY A 155 7.32 16.44 22.21
CA GLY A 155 8.76 16.29 22.35
C GLY A 155 9.54 16.80 21.13
N VAL A 156 9.10 17.92 20.54
CA VAL A 156 9.73 18.54 19.36
C VAL A 156 10.15 19.96 19.71
N PRO A 157 11.41 20.37 19.44
CA PRO A 157 11.84 21.75 19.69
C PRO A 157 10.96 22.75 18.96
N MET A 158 10.52 23.79 19.67
CA MET A 158 9.63 24.84 19.14
C MET A 158 10.16 25.46 17.84
N GLU A 159 11.47 25.74 17.76
CA GLU A 159 12.11 26.27 16.56
C GLU A 159 11.95 25.37 15.33
N LYS A 160 11.89 24.05 15.48
CA LYS A 160 11.65 23.13 14.36
C LYS A 160 10.24 23.23 13.83
N ILE A 161 9.26 23.47 14.71
CA ILE A 161 7.86 23.68 14.31
C ILE A 161 7.75 25.02 13.58
N ILE A 162 8.32 26.10 14.12
CA ILE A 162 8.26 27.45 13.53
C ILE A 162 8.92 27.49 12.14
N ASN A 163 10.11 26.88 12.01
CA ASN A 163 10.90 26.96 10.79
C ASN A 163 10.54 25.92 9.72
N ASP A 164 9.58 25.01 9.97
CA ASP A 164 9.15 24.05 8.95
C ASP A 164 8.45 24.80 7.79
N PRO A 165 8.79 24.52 6.51
CA PRO A 165 8.18 25.18 5.36
C PRO A 165 6.63 25.12 5.34
N ARG A 166 6.05 24.05 5.89
CA ARG A 166 4.59 23.85 5.98
C ARG A 166 3.93 24.77 7.01
N ASN A 167 4.71 25.29 7.96
CA ASN A 167 4.30 26.26 8.96
C ASN A 167 4.78 27.68 8.65
N SER A 168 5.04 28.00 7.37
CA SER A 168 5.56 29.32 6.97
C SER A 168 4.72 30.51 7.41
N PHE A 169 3.48 30.31 7.86
CA PHE A 169 2.65 31.35 8.48
C PHE A 169 3.14 31.71 9.89
N LEU A 170 3.56 30.74 10.71
CA LEU A 170 4.12 30.96 12.05
C LEU A 170 5.41 31.79 11.98
N ALA A 171 6.31 31.45 11.05
CA ALA A 171 7.55 32.20 10.84
C ALA A 171 7.35 33.64 10.36
N LYS A 172 6.18 33.96 9.78
CA LYS A 172 5.87 35.30 9.25
C LYS A 172 5.21 36.23 10.28
N GLN A 173 4.67 35.68 11.38
CA GLN A 173 4.03 36.47 12.45
C GLN A 173 4.98 37.53 13.00
N ALA A 174 6.23 37.16 13.31
CA ALA A 174 7.26 38.08 13.81
C ALA A 174 7.63 39.28 12.88
N HIS A 175 7.08 39.35 11.66
CA HIS A 175 7.36 40.42 10.69
C HIS A 175 6.09 41.00 10.03
N ASP A 176 4.88 40.58 10.44
CA ASP A 176 3.64 41.00 9.80
C ASP A 176 3.01 42.27 10.42
N GLY A 177 3.57 42.74 11.55
CA GLY A 177 3.16 43.97 12.22
C GLY A 177 1.78 43.87 12.86
N ARG A 178 1.35 42.66 13.23
CA ARG A 178 0.06 42.38 13.88
C ARG A 178 0.27 41.82 15.28
N ASP A 179 -0.78 41.96 16.07
CA ASP A 179 -0.98 41.35 17.38
C ASP A 179 -1.72 40.02 17.12
N ASN A 180 -0.99 38.91 17.09
CA ASN A 180 -1.55 37.62 16.70
C ASN A 180 -2.05 36.78 17.90
N ASP A 181 -1.67 37.11 19.13
CA ASP A 181 -2.18 36.49 20.36
C ASP A 181 -3.33 37.27 21.01
N GLY A 182 -3.59 38.50 20.55
CA GLY A 182 -4.70 39.34 20.96
C GLY A 182 -4.47 40.05 22.30
N ASP A 183 -3.21 40.22 22.73
CA ASP A 183 -2.85 40.84 24.01
C ASP A 183 -2.89 42.39 23.98
N GLY A 184 -3.05 42.98 22.80
CA GLY A 184 -3.09 44.43 22.55
C GLY A 184 -1.75 45.04 22.16
N VAL A 185 -0.70 44.25 21.97
CA VAL A 185 0.66 44.63 21.57
C VAL A 185 1.02 43.94 20.25
N VAL A 186 1.76 44.64 19.38
CA VAL A 186 2.25 44.03 18.14
C VAL A 186 3.35 43.03 18.49
N ASP A 187 3.22 41.78 18.05
CA ASP A 187 4.12 40.67 18.35
C ASP A 187 5.60 41.08 18.26
N GLU A 188 6.36 40.83 19.33
CA GLU A 188 7.80 41.07 19.37
C GLU A 188 8.60 40.03 18.57
N LYS A 189 9.88 40.32 18.32
CA LYS A 189 10.76 39.45 17.53
C LYS A 189 11.07 38.14 18.28
N GLY A 190 10.27 37.11 18.05
CA GLY A 190 10.36 35.80 18.72
C GLY A 190 9.02 35.29 19.25
N GLU A 191 7.97 36.12 19.23
CA GLU A 191 6.61 35.79 19.65
C GLU A 191 5.86 35.09 18.52
N VAL A 192 5.28 33.92 18.82
CA VAL A 192 4.58 33.07 17.83
C VAL A 192 3.28 32.56 18.45
N ALA A 193 2.16 33.12 18.01
CA ALA A 193 0.84 32.79 18.51
C ALA A 193 0.19 31.64 17.71
N VAL A 194 -0.27 30.60 18.40
CA VAL A 194 -1.12 29.57 17.81
C VAL A 194 -2.59 29.89 18.10
N VAL A 195 -3.40 29.96 17.04
CA VAL A 195 -4.83 30.26 17.14
C VAL A 195 -5.62 28.94 17.14
N PRO A 196 -6.56 28.74 18.08
CA PRO A 196 -7.44 27.58 18.07
C PRO A 196 -8.14 27.38 16.71
N GLY A 197 -8.21 26.13 16.24
CA GLY A 197 -8.73 25.76 14.92
C GLY A 197 -7.71 25.81 13.78
N ASN A 198 -6.55 26.47 13.96
CA ASN A 198 -5.49 26.43 12.96
C ASN A 198 -4.83 25.05 12.90
N LYS A 199 -4.44 24.64 11.69
CA LYS A 199 -3.66 23.42 11.47
C LYS A 199 -2.18 23.75 11.43
N ILE A 200 -1.42 23.18 12.38
CA ILE A 200 0.04 23.23 12.42
C ILE A 200 0.59 21.86 12.03
N PHE A 201 1.77 21.85 11.42
CA PHE A 201 2.52 20.63 11.14
C PHE A 201 3.59 20.42 12.21
N ILE A 202 3.57 19.28 12.89
CA ILE A 202 4.54 18.95 13.94
C ILE A 202 5.56 17.98 13.34
N PRO A 203 6.80 18.42 13.06
CA PRO A 203 7.83 17.55 12.48
C PRO A 203 8.35 16.58 13.53
N THR A 204 7.87 15.32 13.48
CA THR A 204 8.32 14.25 14.38
C THR A 204 9.74 13.79 14.06
N GLY A 205 10.26 14.12 12.87
CA GLY A 205 11.66 13.89 12.52
C GLY A 205 11.99 12.44 12.17
N GLY A 206 11.00 11.56 12.03
CA GLY A 206 11.18 10.18 11.59
C GLY A 206 10.56 9.14 12.54
N LEU A 207 10.86 7.88 12.27
CA LEU A 207 10.46 6.73 13.10
C LEU A 207 11.54 6.49 14.16
N GLU A 208 11.15 6.45 15.43
CA GLU A 208 12.06 6.29 16.56
C GLU A 208 11.73 5.03 17.36
N GLY A 209 12.73 4.21 17.66
CA GLY A 209 12.57 3.03 18.51
C GLY A 209 13.90 2.43 18.93
N ARG A 210 13.88 1.57 19.96
CA ARG A 210 15.05 0.81 20.40
C ARG A 210 15.48 -0.19 19.33
N ILE A 211 16.77 -0.32 19.08
CA ILE A 211 17.32 -1.23 18.08
C ILE A 211 17.61 -2.58 18.73
N PHE A 212 17.06 -3.65 18.15
CA PHE A 212 17.31 -5.03 18.62
C PHE A 212 17.86 -5.90 17.50
N TYR A 213 18.89 -6.69 17.78
CA TYR A 213 19.34 -7.72 16.85
C TYR A 213 18.53 -9.01 17.03
N CYS A 214 17.76 -9.40 16.02
CA CYS A 214 16.82 -10.52 16.09
C CYS A 214 17.24 -11.73 15.24
N GLY A 215 18.54 -11.89 14.97
CA GLY A 215 19.08 -13.07 14.30
C GLY A 215 18.39 -13.39 12.97
N LYS A 216 17.89 -14.62 12.83
CA LYS A 216 17.14 -15.07 11.64
C LYS A 216 15.62 -14.88 11.77
N GLY A 217 15.16 -14.16 12.79
CA GLY A 217 13.75 -13.90 13.06
C GLY A 217 13.00 -15.10 13.66
N ASN A 218 13.67 -16.06 14.31
CA ASN A 218 12.94 -17.10 15.05
C ASN A 218 12.32 -16.47 16.31
N LEU A 219 11.19 -16.99 16.80
CA LEU A 219 10.54 -16.46 18.00
C LEU A 219 11.49 -16.36 19.21
N ARG A 220 12.35 -17.38 19.40
CA ARG A 220 13.39 -17.37 20.44
C ARG A 220 14.41 -16.23 20.35
N ASP A 221 14.60 -15.66 19.15
CA ASP A 221 15.58 -14.59 18.91
C ASP A 221 15.07 -13.25 19.50
N PHE A 222 13.77 -13.17 19.84
CA PHE A 222 13.10 -12.02 20.47
C PHE A 222 12.96 -12.16 21.99
N ASN A 223 13.34 -13.30 22.58
CA ASN A 223 13.21 -13.50 24.02
C ASN A 223 14.02 -12.45 24.80
N GLY A 224 13.39 -11.81 25.79
CA GLY A 224 14.00 -10.76 26.60
C GLY A 224 14.20 -9.43 25.86
N LYS A 225 13.49 -9.20 24.75
CA LYS A 225 13.55 -7.94 23.98
C LYS A 225 12.14 -7.37 23.81
N ASP A 226 11.96 -6.15 24.26
CA ASP A 226 10.69 -5.42 24.24
C ASP A 226 10.38 -4.87 22.84
N ILE A 227 10.18 -5.77 21.88
CA ILE A 227 10.03 -5.41 20.47
C ILE A 227 8.67 -4.79 20.13
N GLY A 228 7.62 -5.09 20.92
CA GLY A 228 6.25 -4.65 20.66
C GLY A 228 5.83 -3.37 21.35
N GLY A 229 6.62 -2.90 22.31
CA GLY A 229 6.25 -1.83 23.21
C GLY A 229 6.78 -2.10 24.60
N PHE A 230 6.43 -1.25 25.56
CA PHE A 230 6.87 -1.35 26.94
C PHE A 230 5.76 -0.87 27.88
N TRP A 231 5.83 -1.28 29.14
CA TRP A 231 4.92 -0.83 30.19
C TRP A 231 5.35 0.55 30.70
N TYR A 232 4.42 1.50 30.71
CA TYR A 232 4.62 2.85 31.22
C TYR A 232 3.81 3.08 32.49
N GLU A 233 4.52 3.40 33.57
CA GLU A 233 3.91 3.81 34.83
C GLU A 233 3.23 5.18 34.69
N VAL A 234 1.93 5.24 34.95
CA VAL A 234 1.09 6.43 34.81
C VAL A 234 1.39 7.44 35.92
N LYS A 235 1.64 8.70 35.56
CA LYS A 235 1.98 9.76 36.53
C LYS A 235 0.77 10.66 36.85
N PRO A 236 0.71 11.26 38.06
CA PRO A 236 -0.33 12.24 38.39
C PRO A 236 -0.39 13.40 37.37
N GLY A 237 -1.51 13.54 36.67
CA GLY A 237 -1.74 14.57 35.64
C GLY A 237 -1.51 14.10 34.20
N ASP A 238 -1.10 12.84 33.99
CA ASP A 238 -1.12 12.20 32.68
C ASP A 238 -2.56 12.07 32.18
N THR A 239 -2.74 12.26 30.88
CA THR A 239 -3.97 11.96 30.16
C THR A 239 -3.61 11.05 28.98
N ILE A 240 -4.55 10.22 28.50
CA ILE A 240 -4.29 9.30 27.39
C ILE A 240 -3.73 10.06 26.19
N SER A 241 -4.29 11.24 25.87
CA SER A 241 -3.79 12.12 24.81
C SER A 241 -2.36 12.60 25.04
N LYS A 242 -2.00 13.05 26.26
CA LYS A 242 -0.64 13.50 26.57
C LYS A 242 0.38 12.37 26.48
N VAL A 243 0.04 11.19 27.00
CA VAL A 243 0.91 10.01 26.93
C VAL A 243 1.08 9.54 25.48
N ALA A 244 0.00 9.51 24.70
CA ALA A 244 0.03 9.20 23.28
C ALA A 244 0.90 10.19 22.48
N HIS A 245 0.73 11.50 22.71
CA HIS A 245 1.55 12.56 22.07
C HIS A 245 3.04 12.42 22.42
N LYS A 246 3.35 12.19 23.70
CA LYS A 246 4.73 12.03 24.23
C LYS A 246 5.46 10.87 23.56
N PHE A 247 4.78 9.72 23.40
CA PHE A 247 5.37 8.53 22.79
C PHE A 247 5.11 8.41 21.28
N ARG A 248 4.41 9.39 20.69
CA ARG A 248 4.06 9.47 19.26
C ARG A 248 3.28 8.25 18.76
N VAL A 249 2.37 7.76 19.60
CA VAL A 249 1.37 6.74 19.27
C VAL A 249 -0.02 7.40 19.22
N THR A 250 -1.02 6.73 18.67
CA THR A 250 -2.40 7.27 18.71
C THR A 250 -3.07 6.92 20.02
N THR A 251 -4.05 7.72 20.43
CA THR A 251 -4.88 7.43 21.61
C THR A 251 -5.57 6.08 21.46
N SER A 252 -6.14 5.79 20.28
CA SER A 252 -6.74 4.49 19.96
C SER A 252 -5.76 3.32 20.05
N SER A 253 -4.49 3.51 19.70
CA SER A 253 -3.50 2.44 19.84
C SER A 253 -3.24 2.06 21.30
N ILE A 254 -3.41 2.98 22.24
CA ILE A 254 -3.33 2.65 23.68
C ILE A 254 -4.68 2.09 24.16
N ALA A 255 -5.78 2.74 23.78
CA ALA A 255 -7.14 2.41 24.24
C ALA A 255 -7.63 1.03 23.78
N ASP A 256 -7.38 0.67 22.53
CA ASP A 256 -7.90 -0.55 21.90
C ASP A 256 -6.92 -1.74 22.04
N ASP A 257 -5.79 -1.56 22.74
CA ASP A 257 -4.80 -2.62 22.89
C ASP A 257 -5.31 -3.70 23.86
N VAL A 258 -5.15 -4.96 23.47
CA VAL A 258 -5.54 -6.11 24.30
C VAL A 258 -4.74 -6.14 25.62
N LEU A 259 -3.54 -5.56 25.64
CA LEU A 259 -2.73 -5.43 26.84
C LEU A 259 -3.19 -4.28 27.77
N ASN A 260 -4.17 -3.48 27.36
CA ASN A 260 -4.76 -2.39 28.13
C ASN A 260 -6.25 -2.62 28.45
N VAL A 261 -6.71 -3.88 28.39
CA VAL A 261 -8.12 -4.23 28.65
C VAL A 261 -8.56 -3.84 30.07
N HIS A 262 -7.65 -3.83 31.05
CA HIS A 262 -7.93 -3.38 32.41
C HIS A 262 -8.38 -1.91 32.52
N LEU A 263 -8.09 -1.10 31.50
CA LEU A 263 -8.58 0.27 31.43
C LEU A 263 -10.07 0.35 31.05
N GLN A 264 -10.63 -0.69 30.44
CA GLN A 264 -12.02 -0.73 29.97
C GLN A 264 -12.90 -1.43 31.03
N ARG A 265 -13.64 -0.65 31.83
CA ARG A 265 -14.57 -1.15 32.85
C ARG A 265 -16.01 -0.97 32.36
N SER A 266 -16.46 -1.84 31.48
CA SER A 266 -17.74 -1.68 30.75
C SER A 266 -18.98 -2.23 31.48
N ASP A 267 -18.90 -2.60 32.76
CA ASP A 267 -19.98 -3.31 33.49
C ASP A 267 -19.87 -3.12 35.03
N ASP A 268 -19.32 -2.00 35.48
CA ASP A 268 -19.13 -1.73 36.92
C ASP A 268 -20.16 -0.74 37.51
N GLY A 269 -21.03 -0.18 36.67
CA GLY A 269 -22.07 0.76 37.08
C GLY A 269 -21.51 2.13 37.47
N VAL A 270 -20.28 2.45 37.03
CA VAL A 270 -19.59 3.72 37.23
C VAL A 270 -19.42 4.42 35.88
N ASP A 271 -19.71 5.72 35.86
CA ASP A 271 -19.42 6.62 34.74
C ASP A 271 -17.92 6.95 34.76
N ASN A 272 -17.14 6.22 33.97
CA ASN A 272 -15.67 6.19 34.08
C ASN A 272 -15.00 7.43 33.45
N ASP A 273 -15.66 8.09 32.49
CA ASP A 273 -15.17 9.31 31.83
C ASP A 273 -15.91 10.60 32.28
N LYS A 274 -16.94 10.46 33.12
CA LYS A 274 -17.76 11.51 33.75
C LYS A 274 -18.65 12.27 32.77
N ASP A 275 -19.10 11.63 31.69
CA ASP A 275 -19.96 12.23 30.69
C ASP A 275 -21.46 12.20 31.06
N GLY A 276 -21.82 11.46 32.11
CA GLY A 276 -23.17 11.30 32.64
C GLY A 276 -23.93 10.07 32.12
N ILE A 277 -23.30 9.27 31.27
CA ILE A 277 -23.72 7.94 30.83
C ILE A 277 -22.90 6.92 31.65
N ILE A 278 -23.50 5.76 31.94
CA ILE A 278 -22.84 4.72 32.74
C ILE A 278 -22.76 3.49 31.85
N ASP A 279 -21.60 2.82 31.85
CA ASP A 279 -21.33 1.58 31.12
C ASP A 279 -21.48 1.74 29.57
N GLU A 280 -20.97 2.82 28.97
CA GLU A 280 -20.88 2.97 27.51
C GLU A 280 -19.81 2.03 26.90
N GLU A 281 -20.10 1.48 25.70
CA GLU A 281 -19.09 0.78 24.88
C GLU A 281 -17.96 1.78 24.57
N ASP A 282 -16.73 1.51 25.04
CA ASP A 282 -15.50 2.31 24.94
C ASP A 282 -15.19 3.29 26.11
N GLU A 283 -15.89 3.21 27.25
CA GLU A 283 -15.55 3.96 28.48
C GLU A 283 -14.23 3.46 29.12
N MET A 284 -13.26 4.37 29.34
CA MET A 284 -11.97 4.06 29.97
C MET A 284 -11.80 4.77 31.31
N ALA A 285 -11.14 4.11 32.28
CA ALA A 285 -10.79 4.73 33.55
C ALA A 285 -9.89 5.97 33.36
N LEU A 286 -10.19 7.05 34.10
CA LEU A 286 -9.34 8.24 34.13
C LEU A 286 -7.94 7.88 34.61
N LEU A 287 -6.90 8.23 33.85
CA LEU A 287 -5.50 7.96 34.21
C LEU A 287 -5.08 8.57 35.57
N SER A 288 -5.79 9.59 36.06
CA SER A 288 -5.58 10.14 37.40
C SER A 288 -5.99 9.19 38.52
N ASP A 289 -6.89 8.26 38.24
CA ASP A 289 -7.33 7.21 39.17
C ASP A 289 -6.46 5.96 38.99
N VAL A 290 -6.10 5.60 37.75
CA VAL A 290 -5.10 4.55 37.44
C VAL A 290 -3.76 4.79 38.15
N ALA A 291 -3.30 6.05 38.21
CA ALA A 291 -2.07 6.41 38.92
C ALA A 291 -2.11 6.13 40.44
N LYS A 292 -3.28 5.85 41.01
CA LYS A 292 -3.45 5.51 42.43
C LYS A 292 -3.57 4.01 42.66
N TRP A 293 -3.83 3.21 41.63
CA TRP A 293 -4.08 1.78 41.72
C TRP A 293 -2.97 1.06 42.45
N ALA A 294 -1.71 1.40 42.12
CA ALA A 294 -0.50 0.84 42.74
C ALA A 294 -0.43 0.82 44.29
N ASN A 295 -1.33 1.53 45.00
CA ASN A 295 -1.38 1.53 46.46
C ASN A 295 -2.81 1.57 47.01
N ASP A 296 -3.83 1.20 46.23
CA ASP A 296 -5.22 1.29 46.67
C ASP A 296 -5.77 0.02 47.32
N GLY A 297 -4.97 -1.06 47.36
CA GLY A 297 -5.27 -2.31 48.04
C GLY A 297 -6.43 -3.07 47.42
N SER A 298 -6.67 -2.87 46.12
CA SER A 298 -7.64 -3.60 45.30
C SER A 298 -6.93 -4.23 44.10
N ASP A 299 -7.44 -5.38 43.62
CA ASP A 299 -7.02 -6.01 42.36
C ASP A 299 -7.73 -5.31 41.20
N ASN A 300 -7.10 -4.27 40.63
CA ASN A 300 -7.72 -3.41 39.63
C ASN A 300 -7.61 -3.93 38.20
N ASP A 301 -6.66 -4.83 37.92
CA ASP A 301 -6.44 -5.43 36.60
C ASP A 301 -7.00 -6.86 36.45
N GLY A 302 -7.45 -7.46 37.54
CA GLY A 302 -8.16 -8.74 37.60
C GLY A 302 -7.24 -9.95 37.48
N ASP A 303 -5.94 -9.80 37.74
CA ASP A 303 -4.96 -10.88 37.66
C ASP A 303 -4.95 -11.80 38.91
N GLY A 304 -5.69 -11.40 39.96
CA GLY A 304 -5.85 -12.14 41.20
C GLY A 304 -4.84 -11.79 42.29
N ILE A 305 -3.96 -10.81 42.06
CA ILE A 305 -3.00 -10.26 43.02
C ILE A 305 -3.56 -8.92 43.52
N VAL A 306 -3.52 -8.68 44.84
CA VAL A 306 -3.94 -7.39 45.42
C VAL A 306 -2.69 -6.58 45.69
N ASP A 307 -2.65 -5.32 45.26
CA ASP A 307 -1.49 -4.43 45.41
C ASP A 307 -1.02 -4.31 46.88
N GLU A 308 0.11 -4.96 47.20
CA GLU A 308 0.70 -5.02 48.54
C GLU A 308 1.61 -3.81 48.84
N ILE A 309 1.61 -3.38 50.09
CA ILE A 309 2.36 -2.20 50.57
C ILE A 309 3.77 -2.63 51.03
N PRO A 310 4.82 -1.80 50.83
CA PRO A 310 6.14 -2.08 51.39
C PRO A 310 6.11 -2.28 52.92
N GLY A 311 6.27 -3.53 53.36
CA GLY A 311 6.15 -3.95 54.77
C GLY A 311 5.33 -5.23 54.97
N ASP A 312 4.56 -5.62 53.95
CA ASP A 312 3.69 -6.80 53.93
C ASP A 312 4.48 -8.12 53.92
N ASP A 313 5.78 -8.08 53.61
CA ASP A 313 6.70 -9.23 53.74
C ASP A 313 7.04 -9.60 55.21
N LYS A 314 6.47 -8.88 56.18
CA LYS A 314 6.81 -8.94 57.62
C LYS A 314 5.64 -8.61 58.56
N ASP A 315 4.41 -8.49 58.08
CA ASP A 315 3.29 -7.98 58.86
C ASP A 315 2.48 -9.08 59.58
N GLY A 316 2.80 -10.35 59.32
CA GLY A 316 2.17 -11.50 59.94
C GLY A 316 0.81 -11.86 59.33
N ILE A 317 0.51 -11.36 58.12
CA ILE A 317 -0.71 -11.63 57.36
C ILE A 317 -0.33 -12.43 56.10
N ASP A 318 -1.13 -13.46 55.77
CA ASP A 318 -1.03 -14.26 54.54
C ASP A 318 -1.71 -13.48 53.41
N ASN A 319 -0.96 -12.60 52.76
CA ASN A 319 -1.51 -11.57 51.88
C ASN A 319 -1.94 -12.14 50.50
N ASP A 320 -1.21 -13.13 49.99
CA ASP A 320 -1.52 -13.85 48.74
C ASP A 320 -2.47 -15.06 48.93
N ARG A 321 -2.79 -15.41 50.18
CA ARG A 321 -3.69 -16.51 50.61
C ARG A 321 -3.20 -17.90 50.18
N ASP A 322 -1.90 -18.10 50.02
CA ASP A 322 -1.31 -19.40 49.71
C ASP A 322 -1.24 -20.34 50.94
N GLY A 323 -1.56 -19.82 52.13
CA GLY A 323 -1.56 -20.53 53.40
C GLY A 323 -0.28 -20.35 54.21
N ARG A 324 0.62 -19.46 53.79
CA ARG A 324 1.89 -19.13 54.46
C ARG A 324 1.95 -17.62 54.68
N VAL A 325 2.81 -17.21 55.61
CA VAL A 325 2.83 -15.84 56.12
C VAL A 325 4.29 -15.37 56.11
N ASP A 326 4.53 -14.14 55.66
CA ASP A 326 5.83 -13.47 55.61
C ASP A 326 6.87 -14.23 54.75
N GLU A 327 6.48 -14.66 53.54
CA GLU A 327 7.39 -15.32 52.60
C GLU A 327 8.30 -14.33 51.85
N PRO A 328 9.58 -14.67 51.60
CA PRO A 328 10.45 -13.86 50.75
C PRO A 328 9.94 -13.83 49.30
N GLY A 329 9.16 -12.80 48.96
CA GLY A 329 8.56 -12.61 47.64
C GLY A 329 7.06 -12.31 47.63
N GLU A 330 6.38 -12.26 48.79
CA GLU A 330 4.97 -11.80 48.91
C GLU A 330 4.79 -10.40 48.32
N PHE A 331 5.72 -9.49 48.60
CA PHE A 331 5.74 -8.18 47.97
C PHE A 331 6.06 -8.28 46.46
N VAL A 332 5.02 -8.15 45.63
CA VAL A 332 5.11 -7.90 44.20
C VAL A 332 4.75 -6.42 43.95
N GLU A 333 5.69 -5.67 43.37
CA GLU A 333 5.45 -4.26 43.03
C GLU A 333 4.32 -4.18 41.98
N ALA A 334 3.24 -3.50 42.35
CA ALA A 334 2.02 -3.37 41.56
C ALA A 334 2.28 -2.96 40.11
N SER A 335 1.78 -3.76 39.17
CA SER A 335 1.81 -3.43 37.73
C SER A 335 0.57 -2.65 37.28
N GLU A 336 -0.43 -2.53 38.16
CA GLU A 336 -1.78 -2.05 37.85
C GLU A 336 -1.83 -0.57 37.44
N SER A 337 -0.92 0.26 37.98
CA SER A 337 -0.82 1.68 37.58
C SER A 337 -0.06 1.87 36.27
N SER A 338 0.34 0.79 35.59
CA SER A 338 1.03 0.84 34.31
C SER A 338 0.08 0.57 33.14
N ILE A 339 0.37 1.25 32.04
CA ILE A 339 -0.32 1.03 30.76
C ILE A 339 0.70 0.62 29.71
N PHE A 340 0.32 -0.31 28.85
CA PHE A 340 1.16 -0.75 27.75
C PHE A 340 1.19 0.34 26.66
N ILE A 341 2.41 0.77 26.30
CA ILE A 341 2.63 1.70 25.20
C ILE A 341 3.15 0.90 24.00
N PRO A 342 2.38 0.79 22.90
CA PRO A 342 2.77 0.05 21.70
C PRO A 342 3.78 0.82 20.84
N LYS A 343 4.85 1.32 21.47
CA LYS A 343 6.00 1.94 20.83
C LYS A 343 7.04 0.86 20.52
N GLY A 344 6.74 0.03 19.53
CA GLY A 344 7.61 -1.07 19.14
C GLY A 344 9.03 -0.66 18.73
N GLY A 345 9.95 -1.62 18.76
CA GLY A 345 11.35 -1.42 18.42
C GLY A 345 11.66 -1.56 16.93
N ILE A 346 12.92 -1.30 16.58
CA ILE A 346 13.50 -1.50 15.26
C ILE A 346 14.22 -2.86 15.26
N ALA A 347 13.70 -3.81 14.48
CA ALA A 347 14.29 -5.15 14.38
C ALA A 347 15.39 -5.19 13.32
N LEU A 348 16.63 -5.44 13.75
CA LEU A 348 17.76 -5.74 12.87
C LEU A 348 17.81 -7.27 12.63
N VAL A 349 17.60 -7.71 11.39
CA VAL A 349 17.41 -9.14 11.03
C VAL A 349 18.36 -9.54 9.91
N ASP A 350 18.88 -10.77 9.95
CA ASP A 350 19.65 -11.34 8.84
C ASP A 350 18.79 -11.43 7.57
N PHE A 351 19.33 -11.01 6.42
CA PHE A 351 18.56 -11.07 5.16
C PHE A 351 18.14 -12.49 4.78
N ASN A 352 18.99 -13.50 5.00
CA ASN A 352 18.66 -14.92 4.73
C ASN A 352 17.82 -15.55 5.87
N SER A 353 16.68 -14.93 6.17
CA SER A 353 15.73 -15.33 7.21
C SER A 353 14.50 -16.07 6.68
N SER A 354 14.37 -16.26 5.36
CA SER A 354 13.15 -16.71 4.70
C SER A 354 11.98 -15.79 5.04
N THR A 355 10.80 -16.32 5.40
CA THR A 355 9.62 -15.55 5.83
C THR A 355 9.62 -15.21 7.32
N ARG A 356 10.61 -15.67 8.10
CA ARG A 356 10.60 -15.54 9.58
C ARG A 356 10.74 -14.11 10.09
N TRP A 357 11.26 -13.18 9.28
CA TRP A 357 11.29 -11.76 9.65
C TRP A 357 9.89 -11.19 9.92
N ILE A 358 8.82 -11.82 9.42
CA ILE A 358 7.42 -11.46 9.71
C ILE A 358 7.13 -11.55 11.21
N ASN A 359 7.81 -12.43 11.95
CA ASN A 359 7.66 -12.54 13.39
C ASN A 359 7.98 -11.22 14.11
N ALA A 360 8.97 -10.45 13.63
CA ALA A 360 9.26 -9.14 14.20
C ALA A 360 8.03 -8.22 14.12
N ALA A 361 7.38 -8.19 12.96
CA ALA A 361 6.19 -7.39 12.76
C ALA A 361 4.98 -7.89 13.55
N MET A 362 4.80 -9.22 13.64
CA MET A 362 3.73 -9.82 14.45
C MET A 362 3.89 -9.52 15.94
N LEU A 363 5.13 -9.37 16.41
CA LEU A 363 5.45 -8.99 17.78
C LEU A 363 5.43 -7.47 17.99
N GLY A 364 5.04 -6.66 16.99
CA GLY A 364 4.85 -5.21 17.12
C GLY A 364 6.06 -4.35 16.72
N ALA A 365 7.09 -4.90 16.07
CA ALA A 365 8.22 -4.09 15.57
C ALA A 365 7.74 -2.96 14.64
N GLN A 366 8.22 -1.75 14.87
CA GLN A 366 7.89 -0.57 14.05
C GLN A 366 8.60 -0.57 12.69
N ALA A 367 9.78 -1.16 12.60
CA ALA A 367 10.53 -1.29 11.36
C ALA A 367 11.42 -2.53 11.37
N VAL A 368 11.74 -3.03 10.18
CA VAL A 368 12.70 -4.14 10.00
C VAL A 368 13.86 -3.68 9.12
N ILE A 369 15.09 -3.82 9.61
CA ILE A 369 16.32 -3.54 8.88
C ILE A 369 17.00 -4.87 8.57
N PHE A 370 17.20 -5.17 7.28
CA PHE A 370 17.86 -6.38 6.84
C PHE A 370 19.36 -6.17 6.66
N ILE A 371 20.17 -7.03 7.28
CA ILE A 371 21.62 -7.05 7.15
C ILE A 371 22.01 -7.71 5.83
N GLU A 372 22.84 -7.02 5.03
CA GLU A 372 23.47 -7.57 3.83
C GLU A 372 24.07 -8.98 4.03
N PRO A 373 23.66 -9.98 3.23
CA PRO A 373 24.21 -11.33 3.30
C PRO A 373 25.51 -11.45 2.49
N GLU A 374 26.38 -12.39 2.85
CA GLU A 374 27.56 -12.74 2.02
C GLU A 374 27.17 -13.38 0.69
N VAL A 375 26.21 -14.28 0.74
CA VAL A 375 25.66 -14.99 -0.41
C VAL A 375 24.16 -15.10 -0.21
N THR A 376 23.40 -14.90 -1.29
CA THR A 376 21.96 -15.09 -1.28
C THR A 376 21.51 -15.75 -2.57
N ILE A 377 20.28 -16.26 -2.57
CA ILE A 377 19.64 -16.86 -3.74
C ILE A 377 18.34 -16.12 -4.03
N ARG A 378 17.89 -16.13 -5.28
CA ARG A 378 16.66 -15.44 -5.70
C ARG A 378 15.45 -15.80 -4.85
N GLY A 379 15.28 -17.08 -4.49
CA GLY A 379 14.18 -17.53 -3.64
C GLY A 379 14.15 -16.85 -2.26
N GLU A 380 15.31 -16.59 -1.66
CA GLU A 380 15.38 -15.84 -0.39
C GLU A 380 14.96 -14.38 -0.56
N ALA A 381 15.43 -13.73 -1.63
CA ALA A 381 15.04 -12.37 -1.95
C ALA A 381 13.52 -12.23 -2.18
N GLU A 382 12.90 -13.19 -2.88
CA GLU A 382 11.45 -13.19 -3.15
C GLU A 382 10.60 -13.29 -1.87
N THR A 383 11.09 -13.99 -0.83
CA THR A 383 10.38 -14.05 0.47
C THR A 383 10.35 -12.74 1.24
N LYS A 384 11.06 -11.71 0.75
CA LYS A 384 10.98 -10.35 1.28
C LYS A 384 9.85 -9.53 0.64
N PHE A 385 9.12 -10.07 -0.34
CA PHE A 385 7.94 -9.42 -0.89
C PHE A 385 6.67 -10.09 -0.36
N LEU A 386 5.81 -9.33 0.32
CA LEU A 386 4.51 -9.84 0.75
C LEU A 386 3.46 -9.64 -0.34
N THR A 387 2.54 -10.60 -0.44
CA THR A 387 1.35 -10.52 -1.31
C THR A 387 0.18 -9.79 -0.65
N VAL A 388 0.43 -9.11 0.47
CA VAL A 388 -0.55 -8.30 1.21
C VAL A 388 0.05 -6.92 1.49
N PRO A 389 -0.76 -5.84 1.48
CA PRO A 389 -0.28 -4.49 1.75
C PRO A 389 -0.03 -4.28 3.25
N ALA A 390 1.08 -4.80 3.76
CA ALA A 390 1.45 -4.68 5.17
C ALA A 390 2.23 -3.38 5.44
N ASN A 391 1.79 -2.62 6.45
CA ASN A 391 2.37 -1.33 6.85
C ASN A 391 3.56 -1.51 7.81
N ILE A 392 4.61 -2.17 7.33
CA ILE A 392 5.86 -2.37 8.10
C ILE A 392 7.00 -1.81 7.24
N PRO A 393 7.58 -0.66 7.61
CA PRO A 393 8.75 -0.10 6.97
C PRO A 393 9.93 -1.07 7.00
N ARG A 394 10.53 -1.29 5.82
CA ARG A 394 11.64 -2.22 5.64
C ARG A 394 12.81 -1.56 4.95
N PHE A 395 13.97 -1.76 5.55
CA PHE A 395 15.21 -1.17 5.11
C PHE A 395 16.29 -2.23 4.95
N TRP A 396 17.34 -1.86 4.25
CA TRP A 396 18.54 -2.64 4.05
C TRP A 396 19.73 -1.84 4.54
N ILE A 397 20.68 -2.51 5.20
CA ILE A 397 21.92 -1.93 5.73
C ILE A 397 23.12 -2.72 5.22
N SER A 398 24.22 -2.01 4.96
CA SER A 398 25.49 -2.62 4.57
C SER A 398 26.01 -3.57 5.65
N LYS A 399 26.77 -4.58 5.24
CA LYS A 399 27.36 -5.53 6.19
C LYS A 399 28.32 -4.83 7.16
N GLU A 400 29.11 -3.88 6.67
CA GLU A 400 30.09 -3.15 7.48
C GLU A 400 29.42 -2.31 8.57
N ASP A 401 28.35 -1.58 8.24
CA ASP A 401 27.62 -0.77 9.20
C ASP A 401 26.81 -1.64 10.17
N ALA A 402 26.24 -2.76 9.70
CA ALA A 402 25.58 -3.72 10.57
C ALA A 402 26.54 -4.33 11.59
N GLN A 403 27.76 -4.66 11.20
CA GLN A 403 28.79 -5.17 12.13
C GLN A 403 29.13 -4.15 13.22
N TYR A 404 29.11 -2.86 12.91
CA TYR A 404 29.27 -1.81 13.93
C TYR A 404 28.10 -1.81 14.93
N LEU A 405 26.86 -1.86 14.44
CA LEU A 405 25.67 -1.94 15.30
C LEU A 405 25.68 -3.18 16.19
N LEU A 406 26.02 -4.35 15.64
CA LEU A 406 26.09 -5.61 16.40
C LEU A 406 27.11 -5.51 17.54
N LYS A 407 28.26 -4.86 17.31
CA LYS A 407 29.27 -4.63 18.36
C LYS A 407 28.75 -3.69 19.46
N LEU A 408 27.99 -2.67 19.08
CA LEU A 408 27.40 -1.71 20.02
C LEU A 408 26.35 -2.40 20.91
N LEU A 409 25.44 -3.15 20.28
CA LEU A 409 24.35 -3.90 20.92
C LEU A 409 24.82 -5.02 21.85
N GLY A 410 25.99 -5.62 21.60
CA GLY A 410 26.53 -6.69 22.43
C GLY A 410 26.00 -8.09 22.08
N PRO A 411 26.47 -9.13 22.80
CA PRO A 411 26.16 -10.53 22.49
C PRO A 411 24.71 -10.94 22.76
N ASP A 412 24.00 -10.20 23.60
CA ASP A 412 22.57 -10.33 23.90
C ASP A 412 21.69 -9.61 22.87
N GLY A 413 22.29 -8.86 21.94
CA GLY A 413 21.59 -8.24 20.82
C GLY A 413 20.71 -7.06 21.22
N GLY A 414 21.11 -6.30 22.25
CA GLY A 414 20.41 -5.09 22.70
C GLY A 414 19.35 -5.33 23.78
N ALA A 415 19.30 -6.50 24.42
CA ALA A 415 18.36 -6.77 25.51
C ALA A 415 18.69 -5.90 26.74
N THR A 416 19.96 -5.82 27.13
CA THR A 416 20.41 -5.08 28.32
C THR A 416 20.83 -3.64 28.04
N LYS A 417 21.29 -3.35 26.82
CA LYS A 417 21.75 -2.02 26.43
C LYS A 417 20.65 -1.22 25.76
N ASP A 418 20.47 0.02 26.17
CA ASP A 418 19.50 0.92 25.56
C ASP A 418 20.12 1.70 24.40
N ILE A 419 19.96 1.15 23.19
CA ILE A 419 20.41 1.78 21.94
C ILE A 419 19.18 2.23 21.15
N GLU A 420 18.99 3.53 21.02
CA GLU A 420 17.89 4.11 20.27
C GLU A 420 18.27 4.37 18.80
N GLY A 421 17.32 4.15 17.90
CA GLY A 421 17.45 4.44 16.48
C GLY A 421 16.38 5.42 16.02
N ARG A 422 16.78 6.43 15.24
CA ARG A 422 15.87 7.27 14.47
C ARG A 422 16.09 7.03 12.98
N ILE A 423 15.03 6.60 12.30
CA ILE A 423 15.00 6.35 10.87
C ILE A 423 14.33 7.52 10.16
N THR A 424 14.97 8.03 9.10
CA THR A 424 14.39 8.97 8.14
C THR A 424 14.61 8.45 6.73
N ALA A 425 13.56 8.38 5.91
CA ALA A 425 13.69 8.00 4.50
C ALA A 425 12.52 8.57 3.69
N THR A 426 12.80 9.09 2.50
CA THR A 426 11.78 9.54 1.56
C THR A 426 11.58 8.50 0.48
N VAL A 427 10.40 7.88 0.49
CA VAL A 427 9.94 6.98 -0.58
C VAL A 427 8.52 7.32 -0.99
N THR A 428 8.32 7.53 -2.29
CA THR A 428 7.06 8.02 -2.86
C THR A 428 6.69 7.20 -4.10
N TRP A 429 5.39 7.08 -4.36
CA TRP A 429 4.89 6.59 -5.64
C TRP A 429 4.95 7.73 -6.65
N GLU A 430 5.79 7.57 -7.67
CA GLU A 430 5.97 8.61 -8.69
C GLU A 430 5.69 8.06 -10.09
N ASN A 431 5.05 8.88 -10.92
CA ASN A 431 4.95 8.59 -12.35
C ASN A 431 6.27 8.98 -13.01
N ARG A 432 7.06 7.97 -13.36
CA ARG A 432 8.35 8.12 -14.03
C ARG A 432 8.25 7.65 -15.48
N THR A 433 9.30 7.93 -16.23
CA THR A 433 9.38 7.61 -17.66
C THR A 433 10.39 6.51 -17.90
N GLY A 434 9.98 5.43 -18.57
CA GLY A 434 10.86 4.38 -19.12
C GLY A 434 11.03 4.54 -20.63
N GLN A 435 12.03 3.87 -21.23
CA GLN A 435 12.36 4.05 -22.65
C GLN A 435 12.60 2.73 -23.40
N ASN A 436 11.81 2.43 -24.42
CA ASN A 436 12.15 1.33 -25.33
C ASN A 436 12.99 1.86 -26.49
N ILE A 437 14.05 1.15 -26.85
CA ILE A 437 14.95 1.55 -27.94
C ILE A 437 14.87 0.50 -29.03
N ARG A 438 14.74 0.93 -30.28
CA ARG A 438 14.72 0.03 -31.43
C ARG A 438 15.67 0.48 -32.51
N GLY A 439 16.16 -0.48 -33.29
CA GLY A 439 16.93 -0.24 -34.51
C GLY A 439 16.66 -1.35 -35.53
N ILE A 440 16.67 -1.00 -36.82
CA ILE A 440 16.34 -1.93 -37.91
C ILE A 440 17.58 -2.23 -38.74
N LEU A 441 17.83 -3.51 -38.93
CA LEU A 441 18.75 -4.04 -39.92
C LEU A 441 17.95 -4.53 -41.12
N GLU A 442 18.07 -3.83 -42.24
CA GLU A 442 17.42 -4.23 -43.49
C GLU A 442 18.00 -5.56 -44.03
N GLY A 443 17.10 -6.45 -44.45
CA GLY A 443 17.44 -7.76 -45.00
C GLY A 443 18.17 -7.70 -46.33
N SER A 444 18.95 -8.74 -46.64
CA SER A 444 19.74 -8.85 -47.89
C SER A 444 18.95 -9.40 -49.08
N ASP A 445 17.82 -10.06 -48.84
CA ASP A 445 17.04 -10.75 -49.87
C ASP A 445 15.89 -9.85 -50.37
N PRO A 446 15.80 -9.56 -51.68
CA PRO A 446 14.76 -8.71 -52.24
C PRO A 446 13.32 -9.17 -51.99
N GLU A 447 13.09 -10.48 -51.83
CA GLU A 447 11.76 -11.05 -51.55
C GLU A 447 11.46 -11.08 -50.05
N LEU A 448 12.46 -11.36 -49.22
CA LEU A 448 12.26 -11.57 -47.77
C LEU A 448 12.50 -10.32 -46.91
N LYS A 449 13.11 -9.26 -47.45
CA LYS A 449 13.39 -8.02 -46.72
C LYS A 449 12.14 -7.33 -46.14
N ASP A 450 10.97 -7.59 -46.71
CA ASP A 450 9.69 -7.05 -46.23
C ASP A 450 9.06 -7.90 -45.09
N GLU A 451 9.64 -9.05 -44.76
CA GLU A 451 9.34 -9.82 -43.55
C GLU A 451 10.26 -9.36 -42.41
N LEU A 452 9.68 -9.14 -41.23
CA LEU A 452 10.40 -8.67 -40.04
C LEU A 452 10.49 -9.74 -38.97
N VAL A 453 11.71 -9.98 -38.48
CA VAL A 453 11.99 -10.71 -37.24
C VAL A 453 12.32 -9.69 -36.16
N VAL A 454 11.64 -9.74 -35.02
CA VAL A 454 11.96 -8.88 -33.88
C VAL A 454 12.77 -9.71 -32.90
N ILE A 455 13.98 -9.25 -32.59
CA ILE A 455 14.83 -9.82 -31.54
C ILE A 455 14.87 -8.81 -30.41
N GLU A 456 14.46 -9.26 -29.24
CA GLU A 456 14.21 -8.41 -28.10
C GLU A 456 15.06 -8.86 -26.90
N ALA A 457 15.57 -7.90 -26.14
CA ALA A 457 16.16 -8.13 -24.82
C ALA A 457 15.88 -6.93 -23.93
N TYR A 458 15.72 -7.16 -22.62
CA TYR A 458 15.55 -6.08 -21.66
C TYR A 458 16.91 -5.61 -21.12
N TYR A 459 17.00 -4.32 -20.78
CA TYR A 459 18.23 -3.72 -20.26
C TYR A 459 18.06 -3.18 -18.83
N ASP A 460 16.82 -3.10 -18.33
CA ASP A 460 16.54 -2.74 -16.94
C ASP A 460 17.01 -3.85 -15.99
N SER A 461 17.06 -3.50 -14.72
CA SER A 461 17.43 -4.44 -13.67
C SER A 461 16.64 -4.18 -12.41
N MET A 462 16.49 -5.24 -11.62
CA MET A 462 15.84 -5.19 -10.32
C MET A 462 16.76 -5.81 -9.28
N SER A 463 16.66 -5.31 -8.05
CA SER A 463 17.13 -5.97 -6.84
C SER A 463 16.08 -5.74 -5.75
N VAL A 464 16.28 -6.30 -4.56
CA VAL A 464 15.40 -6.05 -3.41
C VAL A 464 15.45 -4.58 -2.95
N VAL A 465 16.54 -3.88 -3.24
CA VAL A 465 16.77 -2.47 -2.93
C VAL A 465 16.74 -1.67 -4.24
N PRO A 466 15.63 -1.01 -4.61
CA PRO A 466 15.51 -0.39 -5.93
C PRO A 466 16.56 0.70 -6.21
N TYR A 467 17.08 1.36 -5.16
CA TYR A 467 18.18 2.31 -5.28
C TYR A 467 19.53 1.69 -5.69
N LEU A 468 19.72 0.38 -5.46
CA LEU A 468 20.94 -0.39 -5.69
C LEU A 468 20.62 -1.64 -6.52
N ALA A 469 20.47 -1.47 -7.82
CA ALA A 469 20.15 -2.55 -8.75
C ALA A 469 21.06 -2.53 -9.99
N PRO A 470 22.32 -2.97 -9.86
CA PRO A 470 23.27 -3.04 -10.98
C PRO A 470 23.08 -4.26 -11.90
N GLY A 471 22.36 -5.30 -11.49
CA GLY A 471 21.93 -6.44 -12.33
C GLY A 471 22.95 -6.95 -13.38
N ALA A 472 24.09 -7.51 -12.96
CA ALA A 472 25.06 -8.07 -13.90
C ALA A 472 24.48 -9.25 -14.70
N ASP A 473 23.86 -10.22 -14.02
CA ASP A 473 23.24 -11.40 -14.64
C ASP A 473 22.18 -11.01 -15.67
N THR A 474 21.30 -10.05 -15.32
CA THR A 474 20.22 -9.56 -16.20
C THR A 474 20.72 -8.81 -17.42
N THR A 475 21.98 -8.35 -17.41
CA THR A 475 22.60 -7.66 -18.56
C THR A 475 23.04 -8.63 -19.66
N SER A 476 23.15 -9.92 -19.36
CA SER A 476 23.66 -10.92 -20.32
C SER A 476 22.82 -10.99 -21.60
N GLY A 477 21.49 -10.86 -21.49
CA GLY A 477 20.57 -10.85 -22.63
C GLY A 477 20.81 -9.66 -23.57
N ILE A 478 20.87 -8.44 -23.03
CA ILE A 478 21.10 -7.24 -23.85
C ILE A 478 22.52 -7.20 -24.43
N ALA A 479 23.53 -7.68 -23.70
CA ALA A 479 24.89 -7.79 -24.23
C ALA A 479 24.96 -8.78 -25.41
N ALA A 480 24.25 -9.91 -25.32
CA ALA A 480 24.13 -10.86 -26.42
C ALA A 480 23.38 -10.25 -27.62
N LEU A 481 22.33 -9.45 -27.38
CA LEU A 481 21.61 -8.75 -28.44
C LEU A 481 22.50 -7.75 -29.19
N LEU A 482 23.31 -6.97 -28.46
CA LEU A 482 24.26 -6.02 -29.05
C LEU A 482 25.33 -6.72 -29.89
N GLU A 483 25.87 -7.83 -29.39
CA GLU A 483 26.87 -8.62 -30.11
C GLU A 483 26.26 -9.30 -31.34
N LEU A 484 25.03 -9.81 -31.25
CA LEU A 484 24.30 -10.35 -32.39
C LEU A 484 24.03 -9.27 -33.45
N ALA A 485 23.65 -8.07 -33.04
CA ALA A 485 23.47 -6.93 -33.95
C ALA A 485 24.77 -6.59 -34.69
N ARG A 486 25.93 -6.65 -34.02
CA ARG A 486 27.26 -6.47 -34.63
C ARG A 486 27.59 -7.57 -35.64
N VAL A 487 27.32 -8.84 -35.32
CA VAL A 487 27.64 -9.94 -36.23
C VAL A 487 26.72 -9.93 -37.45
N LEU A 488 25.41 -9.74 -37.27
CA LEU A 488 24.44 -9.76 -38.36
C LEU A 488 24.50 -8.52 -39.28
N SER A 489 25.07 -7.41 -38.80
CA SER A 489 25.28 -6.22 -39.63
C SER A 489 26.40 -6.39 -40.66
N LYS A 490 27.30 -7.37 -40.47
CA LYS A 490 28.32 -7.72 -41.46
C LYS A 490 27.68 -8.28 -42.74
N PRO A 491 28.11 -7.84 -43.94
CA PRO A 491 27.52 -8.29 -45.21
C PRO A 491 27.46 -9.82 -45.38
N GLU A 492 28.49 -10.53 -44.92
CA GLU A 492 28.62 -11.99 -45.02
C GLU A 492 27.58 -12.77 -44.19
N TYR A 493 27.11 -12.20 -43.07
CA TYR A 493 26.15 -12.82 -42.14
C TYR A 493 24.78 -12.17 -42.18
N ARG A 494 24.56 -11.21 -43.08
CA ARG A 494 23.31 -10.45 -43.16
C ARG A 494 22.13 -11.37 -43.49
N PRO A 495 21.08 -11.44 -42.65
CA PRO A 495 19.92 -12.28 -42.89
C PRO A 495 19.13 -11.78 -44.11
N GLY A 496 18.44 -12.70 -44.80
CA GLY A 496 17.57 -12.33 -45.92
C GLY A 496 16.36 -11.50 -45.48
N ARG A 497 15.82 -11.78 -44.28
CA ARG A 497 14.75 -11.00 -43.64
C ARG A 497 15.31 -9.77 -42.92
N SER A 498 14.49 -8.73 -42.82
CA SER A 498 14.82 -7.59 -41.96
C SER A 498 14.71 -7.98 -40.49
N VAL A 499 15.59 -7.43 -39.66
CA VAL A 499 15.64 -7.69 -38.22
C VAL A 499 15.46 -6.38 -37.47
N MET A 500 14.48 -6.32 -36.56
CA MET A 500 14.35 -5.24 -35.59
C MET A 500 14.99 -5.70 -34.28
N PHE A 501 16.03 -5.00 -33.85
CA PHE A 501 16.58 -5.13 -32.53
C PHE A 501 15.79 -4.21 -31.59
N LEU A 502 15.17 -4.78 -30.57
CA LEU A 502 14.35 -4.07 -29.60
C LEU A 502 14.97 -4.25 -28.21
N ALA A 503 15.39 -3.15 -27.60
CA ALA A 503 15.82 -3.11 -26.22
C ALA A 503 14.68 -2.54 -25.36
N THR A 504 14.12 -3.35 -24.45
CA THR A 504 12.99 -2.92 -23.62
C THR A 504 13.39 -2.53 -22.20
N ASP A 505 12.57 -1.66 -21.62
CA ASP A 505 12.70 -1.17 -20.24
C ASP A 505 11.52 -1.68 -19.38
N GLY A 506 11.65 -1.68 -18.07
CA GLY A 506 10.60 -2.10 -17.14
C GLY A 506 10.15 -3.55 -17.28
N HIS A 507 11.05 -4.48 -17.61
CA HIS A 507 10.80 -5.92 -17.56
C HIS A 507 10.29 -6.34 -16.17
N PHE A 508 10.97 -5.91 -15.11
CA PHE A 508 10.63 -6.28 -13.73
C PHE A 508 9.41 -5.57 -13.16
N GLN A 509 8.83 -4.61 -13.89
CA GLN A 509 7.62 -3.86 -13.50
C GLN A 509 6.40 -4.34 -14.28
N GLY A 510 6.27 -5.67 -14.36
CA GLY A 510 5.20 -6.32 -15.10
C GLY A 510 5.33 -6.13 -16.61
N LEU A 511 6.55 -6.21 -17.15
CA LEU A 511 6.83 -6.06 -18.59
C LEU A 511 6.33 -4.71 -19.14
N ALA A 512 6.50 -3.62 -18.39
CA ALA A 512 5.94 -2.31 -18.70
C ALA A 512 6.34 -1.80 -20.08
N GLY A 513 7.62 -1.91 -20.45
CA GLY A 513 8.10 -1.51 -21.78
C GLY A 513 7.51 -2.36 -22.89
N MET A 514 7.51 -3.68 -22.75
CA MET A 514 6.93 -4.55 -23.78
C MET A 514 5.41 -4.35 -23.92
N ARG A 515 4.69 -4.13 -22.82
CA ARG A 515 3.27 -3.75 -22.85
C ARG A 515 3.06 -2.43 -23.58
N ALA A 516 3.86 -1.40 -23.27
CA ALA A 516 3.78 -0.10 -23.94
C ALA A 516 4.10 -0.21 -25.45
N PHE A 517 5.05 -1.08 -25.82
CA PHE A 517 5.39 -1.37 -27.21
C PHE A 517 4.20 -2.05 -27.93
N MET A 518 3.63 -3.10 -27.35
CA MET A 518 2.52 -3.85 -27.93
C MET A 518 1.23 -3.02 -28.00
N GLU A 519 0.91 -2.27 -26.96
CA GLU A 519 -0.19 -1.31 -26.93
C GLU A 519 -0.04 -0.28 -28.04
N GLY A 520 1.17 0.25 -28.24
CA GLY A 520 1.48 1.16 -29.33
C GLY A 520 1.18 0.60 -30.73
N ILE A 521 1.38 -0.70 -30.93
CA ILE A 521 1.11 -1.38 -32.22
C ILE A 521 -0.40 -1.62 -32.39
N SER A 522 -1.12 -1.95 -31.32
CA SER A 522 -2.54 -2.35 -31.39
C SER A 522 -3.53 -1.19 -31.28
N ARG A 523 -3.08 0.02 -30.95
CA ARG A 523 -3.96 1.19 -30.75
C ARG A 523 -4.74 1.58 -32.00
N ASP A 524 -6.00 1.96 -31.79
CA ASP A 524 -6.80 2.67 -32.80
C ASP A 524 -6.57 4.17 -32.62
N VAL A 525 -5.54 4.69 -33.29
CA VAL A 525 -5.13 6.09 -33.16
C VAL A 525 -6.27 7.07 -33.54
N PRO A 526 -7.00 6.90 -34.66
CA PRO A 526 -8.17 7.71 -34.97
C PRO A 526 -9.25 7.68 -33.88
N TRP A 527 -9.53 6.53 -33.28
CA TRP A 527 -10.48 6.44 -32.17
C TRP A 527 -9.99 7.16 -30.91
N ASP A 528 -8.72 6.99 -30.55
CA ASP A 528 -8.09 7.71 -29.43
C ASP A 528 -8.18 9.23 -29.64
N MET A 529 -7.96 9.71 -30.87
CA MET A 529 -8.13 11.11 -31.25
C MET A 529 -9.59 11.57 -31.16
N TRP A 530 -10.56 10.71 -31.50
CA TRP A 530 -11.99 10.99 -31.33
C TRP A 530 -12.36 11.17 -29.86
N LEU A 531 -11.82 10.32 -28.98
CA LEU A 531 -12.00 10.45 -27.53
C LEU A 531 -11.38 11.74 -27.00
N LEU A 532 -10.14 12.04 -27.39
CA LEU A 532 -9.49 13.32 -27.04
C LEU A 532 -10.30 14.51 -27.53
N ARG A 533 -10.81 14.46 -28.76
CA ARG A 533 -11.69 15.49 -29.32
C ARG A 533 -12.94 15.67 -28.46
N ARG A 534 -13.59 14.59 -28.06
CA ARG A 534 -14.79 14.63 -27.21
C ARG A 534 -14.48 15.27 -25.86
N ASP A 535 -13.43 14.82 -25.19
CA ASP A 535 -13.03 15.32 -23.87
C ASP A 535 -12.72 16.84 -23.93
N ILE A 536 -11.93 17.29 -24.91
CA ILE A 536 -11.64 18.72 -25.14
C ILE A 536 -12.92 19.49 -25.52
N TYR A 537 -13.82 18.90 -26.29
CA TYR A 537 -15.07 19.55 -26.67
C TYR A 537 -16.01 19.72 -25.47
N GLU A 538 -16.07 18.75 -24.56
CA GLU A 538 -16.80 18.85 -23.30
C GLU A 538 -16.26 20.00 -22.44
N ASP A 539 -14.93 20.14 -22.36
CA ASP A 539 -14.27 21.27 -21.69
C ASP A 539 -14.62 22.62 -22.34
N ILE A 540 -14.54 22.72 -23.68
CA ILE A 540 -14.94 23.92 -24.43
C ILE A 540 -16.43 24.24 -24.20
N ARG A 541 -17.29 23.21 -24.12
CA ARG A 541 -18.71 23.38 -23.84
C ARG A 541 -18.93 23.95 -22.43
N GLU A 542 -18.14 23.55 -21.44
CA GLU A 542 -18.20 24.16 -20.09
C GLU A 542 -17.89 25.67 -20.13
N PHE A 543 -16.94 26.10 -20.97
CA PHE A 543 -16.69 27.53 -21.21
C PHE A 543 -17.86 28.23 -21.93
N GLN A 544 -18.50 27.57 -22.90
CA GLN A 544 -19.70 28.11 -23.55
C GLN A 544 -20.87 28.23 -22.57
N GLU A 545 -21.07 27.26 -21.68
CA GLU A 545 -22.10 27.32 -20.65
C GLU A 545 -21.83 28.44 -19.63
N LEU A 546 -20.56 28.65 -19.27
CA LEU A 546 -20.14 29.79 -18.46
C LEU A 546 -20.57 31.09 -19.16
N GLY A 547 -20.34 31.20 -20.47
CA GLY A 547 -20.73 32.36 -21.28
C GLY A 547 -22.24 32.55 -21.46
N ARG A 548 -22.99 31.49 -21.73
CA ARG A 548 -24.45 31.57 -21.92
C ARG A 548 -25.17 32.02 -20.65
N LYS A 549 -24.68 31.59 -19.48
CA LYS A 549 -25.23 32.04 -18.19
C LYS A 549 -24.89 33.49 -17.88
N ILE A 550 -23.80 34.03 -18.44
CA ILE A 550 -23.48 35.47 -18.40
C ILE A 550 -24.45 36.26 -19.31
N ALA A 551 -24.68 35.80 -20.55
CA ALA A 551 -25.58 36.47 -21.50
C ALA A 551 -27.06 36.48 -21.04
N LEU A 552 -27.56 35.40 -20.46
CA LEU A 552 -28.91 35.35 -19.87
C LEU A 552 -29.04 36.18 -18.57
N SER A 553 -27.92 36.62 -18.00
CA SER A 553 -27.86 37.47 -16.82
C SER A 553 -27.70 38.96 -17.13
N LEU A 554 -27.80 39.38 -18.39
CA LEU A 554 -27.68 40.79 -18.80
C LEU A 554 -28.68 41.73 -18.10
N ASP A 555 -29.81 41.20 -17.60
CA ASP A 555 -30.77 41.96 -16.76
C ASP A 555 -30.50 41.88 -15.24
N ARG A 556 -29.58 41.00 -14.79
CA ARG A 556 -29.22 40.84 -13.36
C ARG A 556 -27.77 40.37 -13.25
N ARG A 557 -26.83 41.28 -12.96
CA ARG A 557 -25.35 41.12 -12.80
C ARG A 557 -24.88 39.92 -11.93
N LEU A 558 -25.17 38.68 -12.33
CA LEU A 558 -25.21 37.54 -11.39
C LEU A 558 -23.96 36.67 -11.32
N LEU A 559 -22.99 36.77 -12.25
CA LEU A 559 -21.86 35.82 -12.29
C LEU A 559 -20.49 36.50 -12.44
N VAL A 560 -19.91 36.60 -13.63
CA VAL A 560 -18.56 37.18 -13.88
C VAL A 560 -18.59 37.92 -15.22
N ASP A 561 -17.94 39.08 -15.32
CA ASP A 561 -17.88 39.85 -16.56
C ASP A 561 -16.63 39.44 -17.35
N LEU A 562 -16.82 38.59 -18.38
CA LEU A 562 -15.73 38.15 -19.26
C LEU A 562 -15.70 39.02 -20.52
N PRO A 563 -14.51 39.39 -21.04
CA PRO A 563 -14.42 40.29 -22.18
C PRO A 563 -15.00 39.66 -23.45
N PRO A 564 -15.60 40.42 -24.39
CA PRO A 564 -16.15 39.88 -25.63
C PRO A 564 -15.14 39.05 -26.46
N SER A 565 -13.86 39.41 -26.41
CA SER A 565 -12.78 38.65 -27.04
C SER A 565 -12.61 37.23 -26.49
N PHE A 566 -13.01 36.98 -25.24
CA PHE A 566 -13.03 35.64 -24.66
C PHE A 566 -14.01 34.73 -25.40
N PHE A 567 -15.24 35.21 -25.61
CA PHE A 567 -16.29 34.43 -26.28
C PHE A 567 -16.01 34.22 -27.77
N GLN A 568 -15.39 35.20 -28.43
CA GLN A 568 -14.91 35.05 -29.78
C GLN A 568 -13.91 33.88 -29.88
N ARG A 569 -12.91 33.83 -28.99
CA ARG A 569 -11.92 32.73 -28.96
C ARG A 569 -12.55 31.37 -28.64
N VAL A 570 -13.53 31.31 -27.75
CA VAL A 570 -14.28 30.07 -27.46
C VAL A 570 -15.03 29.58 -28.71
N ASN A 571 -15.65 30.48 -29.46
CA ASN A 571 -16.32 30.13 -30.71
C ASN A 571 -15.32 29.67 -31.78
N GLU A 572 -14.21 30.38 -31.96
CA GLU A 572 -13.12 29.98 -32.87
C GLU A 572 -12.58 28.57 -32.54
N LEU A 573 -12.42 28.24 -31.24
CA LEU A 573 -12.04 26.89 -30.81
C LEU A 573 -13.12 25.86 -31.10
N THR A 574 -14.40 26.22 -30.91
CA THR A 574 -15.52 25.33 -31.20
C THR A 574 -15.60 25.00 -32.69
N GLU A 575 -15.43 26.01 -33.55
CA GLU A 575 -15.35 25.83 -35.00
C GLU A 575 -14.15 24.96 -35.38
N SER A 576 -12.99 25.23 -34.80
CA SER A 576 -11.77 24.41 -34.96
C SER A 576 -12.01 22.94 -34.60
N MET A 577 -12.70 22.68 -33.48
CA MET A 577 -13.08 21.33 -33.06
C MET A 577 -14.10 20.65 -33.98
N ASN A 578 -14.99 21.42 -34.61
CA ASN A 578 -15.92 20.89 -35.60
C ASN A 578 -15.21 20.52 -36.90
N SER A 579 -14.23 21.32 -37.34
CA SER A 579 -13.40 21.02 -38.51
C SER A 579 -12.58 19.74 -38.34
N LEU A 580 -12.15 19.39 -37.12
CA LEU A 580 -11.44 18.15 -36.83
C LEU A 580 -12.25 16.88 -37.16
N ALA A 581 -13.58 16.92 -37.11
CA ALA A 581 -14.40 15.72 -37.33
C ALA A 581 -14.20 15.14 -38.74
N ALA A 582 -14.04 16.00 -39.76
CA ALA A 582 -13.77 15.58 -41.12
C ALA A 582 -12.37 14.94 -41.25
N ALA A 583 -11.34 15.60 -40.69
CA ALA A 583 -9.97 15.07 -40.69
C ALA A 583 -9.87 13.70 -40.00
N LEU A 584 -10.57 13.51 -38.88
CA LEU A 584 -10.61 12.23 -38.17
C LEU A 584 -11.35 11.15 -38.96
N SER A 585 -12.42 11.50 -39.68
CA SER A 585 -13.12 10.58 -40.57
C SER A 585 -12.22 10.11 -41.72
N ASP A 586 -11.46 11.03 -42.33
CA ASP A 586 -10.50 10.72 -43.40
C ASP A 586 -9.34 9.86 -42.89
N LEU A 587 -8.84 10.13 -41.68
CA LEU A 587 -7.84 9.31 -41.01
C LEU A 587 -8.33 7.90 -40.73
N SER A 588 -9.56 7.76 -40.22
CA SER A 588 -10.17 6.45 -39.96
C SER A 588 -10.36 5.65 -41.25
N SER A 589 -10.80 6.29 -42.33
CA SER A 589 -10.90 5.68 -43.66
C SER A 589 -9.53 5.17 -44.16
N THR A 590 -8.50 6.01 -44.04
CA THR A 590 -7.13 5.65 -44.44
C THR A 590 -6.58 4.48 -43.60
N GLN A 591 -6.85 4.45 -42.29
CA GLN A 591 -6.45 3.35 -41.42
C GLN A 591 -7.17 2.04 -41.77
N ASN A 592 -8.45 2.09 -42.12
CA ASN A 592 -9.20 0.92 -42.58
C ASN A 592 -8.62 0.36 -43.88
N GLU A 593 -8.23 1.23 -44.81
CA GLU A 593 -7.53 0.84 -46.04
C GLU A 593 -6.18 0.18 -45.73
N ILE A 594 -5.37 0.76 -44.84
CA ILE A 594 -4.10 0.16 -44.39
C ILE A 594 -4.35 -1.22 -43.77
N ASN A 595 -5.32 -1.35 -42.87
CA ASN A 595 -5.67 -2.61 -42.22
C ASN A 595 -6.06 -3.68 -43.24
N TRP A 596 -6.81 -3.31 -44.27
CA TRP A 596 -7.16 -4.21 -45.37
C TRP A 596 -5.93 -4.64 -46.18
N LEU A 597 -5.09 -3.70 -46.60
CA LEU A 597 -3.86 -3.95 -47.37
C LEU A 597 -2.84 -4.81 -46.59
N VAL A 598 -2.64 -4.53 -45.30
CA VAL A 598 -1.75 -5.31 -44.42
C VAL A 598 -2.27 -6.74 -44.26
N ARG A 599 -3.58 -6.93 -44.10
CA ARG A 599 -4.19 -8.27 -44.07
C ARG A 599 -4.05 -8.99 -45.40
N ALA A 600 -4.22 -8.29 -46.53
CA ALA A 600 -4.03 -8.86 -47.86
C ALA A 600 -2.57 -9.33 -48.06
N LYS A 601 -1.58 -8.49 -47.72
CA LYS A 601 -0.15 -8.82 -47.74
C LYS A 601 0.16 -10.03 -46.86
N ARG A 602 -0.37 -10.07 -45.63
CA ARG A 602 -0.24 -11.22 -44.72
C ARG A 602 -0.78 -12.51 -45.33
N ASN A 603 -2.02 -12.50 -45.82
CA ASN A 603 -2.68 -13.67 -46.38
C ASN A 603 -1.90 -14.21 -47.60
N GLU A 604 -1.31 -13.34 -48.41
CA GLU A 604 -0.46 -13.75 -49.53
C GLU A 604 0.84 -14.41 -49.06
N ILE A 605 1.54 -13.82 -48.09
CA ILE A 605 2.77 -14.42 -47.52
C ILE A 605 2.46 -15.80 -46.91
N GLU A 606 1.37 -15.95 -46.17
CA GLU A 606 0.94 -17.22 -45.60
C GLU A 606 0.63 -18.25 -46.71
N ARG A 607 -0.09 -17.86 -47.77
CA ARG A 607 -0.35 -18.74 -48.92
C ARG A 607 0.92 -19.12 -49.69
N ARG A 608 1.91 -18.22 -49.82
CA ARG A 608 3.21 -18.54 -50.42
C ARG A 608 3.95 -19.61 -49.62
N LYS A 609 3.87 -19.54 -48.29
CA LYS A 609 4.42 -20.56 -47.39
C LYS A 609 3.71 -21.91 -47.58
N GLU A 610 2.37 -21.93 -47.66
CA GLU A 610 1.58 -23.15 -47.91
C GLU A 610 1.79 -23.74 -49.32
N LYS A 611 1.97 -22.90 -50.36
CA LYS A 611 2.23 -23.34 -51.74
C LYS A 611 3.58 -24.04 -51.91
N ARG A 612 4.61 -23.68 -51.12
CA ARG A 612 5.90 -24.41 -51.12
C ARG A 612 5.73 -25.87 -50.64
N GLU A 613 4.69 -26.18 -49.88
CA GLU A 613 4.38 -27.53 -49.41
C GLU A 613 3.44 -28.31 -50.35
N THR A 614 2.74 -27.64 -51.27
CA THR A 614 1.73 -28.27 -52.14
C THR A 614 1.91 -27.91 -53.61
N THR A 615 2.54 -28.82 -54.38
CA THR A 615 2.60 -28.76 -55.85
C THR A 615 1.20 -28.98 -56.46
N ARG A 616 0.35 -27.96 -56.55
CA ARG A 616 -0.79 -27.93 -57.49
C ARG A 616 -1.26 -26.51 -57.82
N LYS A 617 -1.20 -26.21 -59.12
CA LYS A 617 -1.62 -24.95 -59.77
C LYS A 617 -3.09 -24.61 -59.51
N ARG A 618 -3.34 -23.41 -58.98
CA ARG A 618 -4.48 -22.55 -59.34
C ARG A 618 -4.01 -21.08 -59.31
N GLU A 619 -4.19 -20.40 -60.43
CA GLU A 619 -3.95 -18.97 -60.60
C GLU A 619 -5.03 -18.19 -59.85
N LYS A 620 -4.64 -17.44 -58.81
CA LYS A 620 -5.44 -16.40 -58.17
C LYS A 620 -4.51 -15.28 -57.71
N GLN A 621 -5.01 -14.05 -57.88
CA GLN A 621 -4.33 -12.74 -57.72
C GLN A 621 -3.27 -12.73 -56.62
N GLU A 622 -2.04 -12.43 -57.04
CA GLU A 622 -0.89 -12.11 -56.19
C GLU A 622 -1.07 -10.69 -55.63
N PHE A 623 -0.53 -10.41 -54.44
CA PHE A 623 -0.44 -9.03 -53.94
C PHE A 623 0.41 -8.22 -54.92
N THR A 624 -0.22 -7.27 -55.62
CA THR A 624 0.42 -6.66 -56.80
C THR A 624 1.40 -5.56 -56.39
N PRO A 625 2.39 -5.22 -57.24
CA PRO A 625 3.23 -4.05 -57.02
C PRO A 625 2.42 -2.75 -56.86
N GLU A 626 1.26 -2.67 -57.51
CA GLU A 626 0.31 -1.55 -57.36
C GLU A 626 -0.30 -1.50 -55.95
N GLU A 627 -0.68 -2.65 -55.37
CA GLU A 627 -1.17 -2.74 -53.99
C GLU A 627 -0.09 -2.41 -52.96
N GLN A 628 1.17 -2.81 -53.20
CA GLN A 628 2.31 -2.41 -52.37
C GLN A 628 2.55 -0.89 -52.43
N ALA A 629 2.56 -0.29 -53.63
CA ALA A 629 2.68 1.15 -53.80
C ALA A 629 1.52 1.91 -53.13
N ARG A 630 0.30 1.35 -53.21
CA ARG A 630 -0.87 1.89 -52.53
C ARG A 630 -0.74 1.83 -51.01
N LEU A 631 -0.23 0.72 -50.45
CA LEU A 631 0.05 0.59 -49.02
C LEU A 631 1.06 1.64 -48.56
N GLU A 632 2.16 1.82 -49.28
CA GLU A 632 3.19 2.82 -48.96
C GLU A 632 2.64 4.24 -49.02
N ALA A 633 1.83 4.56 -50.04
CA ALA A 633 1.16 5.85 -50.16
C ALA A 633 0.17 6.10 -49.01
N SER A 634 -0.67 5.12 -48.67
CA SER A 634 -1.63 5.24 -47.56
C SER A 634 -0.93 5.34 -46.20
N LEU A 635 0.18 4.63 -45.98
CA LEU A 635 1.00 4.76 -44.76
C LEU A 635 1.62 6.14 -44.63
N ALA A 636 2.22 6.68 -45.71
CA ALA A 636 2.80 8.01 -45.72
C ALA A 636 1.74 9.10 -45.50
N LYS A 637 0.57 8.94 -46.12
CA LYS A 637 -0.59 9.83 -45.93
C LYS A 637 -1.08 9.79 -44.48
N PHE A 638 -1.33 8.60 -43.92
CA PHE A 638 -1.78 8.44 -42.53
C PHE A 638 -0.82 9.07 -41.53
N ARG A 639 0.49 8.84 -41.70
CA ARG A 639 1.52 9.46 -40.87
C ARG A 639 1.45 10.98 -40.96
N LYS A 640 1.45 11.55 -42.17
CA LYS A 640 1.40 12.99 -42.38
C LYS A 640 0.14 13.63 -41.77
N ASP A 641 -1.04 13.11 -42.11
CA ASP A 641 -2.33 13.65 -41.69
C ASP A 641 -2.51 13.49 -40.17
N GLY A 642 -2.03 12.38 -39.60
CA GLY A 642 -2.06 12.11 -38.16
C GLY A 642 -1.17 13.08 -37.37
N LEU A 643 0.05 13.32 -37.85
CA LEU A 643 0.95 14.32 -37.25
C LEU A 643 0.37 15.73 -37.32
N GLN A 644 -0.18 16.14 -38.47
CA GLN A 644 -0.84 17.43 -38.63
C GLN A 644 -2.02 17.59 -37.67
N THR A 645 -2.83 16.54 -37.53
CA THR A 645 -3.98 16.54 -36.62
C THR A 645 -3.55 16.65 -35.16
N LEU A 646 -2.46 16.00 -34.75
CA LEU A 646 -1.91 16.11 -33.39
C LEU A 646 -1.30 17.48 -33.09
N HIS A 647 -0.65 18.11 -34.08
CA HIS A 647 -0.22 19.50 -33.96
C HIS A 647 -1.42 20.42 -33.73
N PHE A 648 -2.52 20.21 -34.47
CA PHE A 648 -3.74 20.99 -34.27
C PHE A 648 -4.35 20.78 -32.87
N PHE A 649 -4.38 19.54 -32.35
CA PHE A 649 -4.78 19.29 -30.96
C PHE A 649 -3.89 20.03 -29.96
N LYS A 650 -2.56 20.05 -30.17
CA LYS A 650 -1.63 20.76 -29.30
C LYS A 650 -1.93 22.26 -29.27
N ASP A 651 -2.14 22.88 -30.42
CA ASP A 651 -2.51 24.29 -30.54
C ASP A 651 -3.84 24.60 -29.84
N ILE A 652 -4.82 23.69 -29.93
CA ILE A 652 -6.10 23.82 -29.24
C ILE A 652 -5.93 23.71 -27.72
N VAL A 653 -5.17 22.73 -27.23
CA VAL A 653 -4.90 22.55 -25.80
C VAL A 653 -4.20 23.77 -25.22
N GLU A 654 -3.24 24.35 -25.94
CA GLU A 654 -2.56 25.59 -25.52
C GLU A 654 -3.53 26.77 -25.43
N LYS A 655 -4.36 26.98 -26.45
CA LYS A 655 -5.39 28.04 -26.44
C LYS A 655 -6.45 27.81 -25.34
N LEU A 656 -6.82 26.56 -25.08
CA LEU A 656 -7.75 26.18 -24.02
C LEU A 656 -7.18 26.50 -22.64
N ASP A 657 -5.90 26.21 -22.41
CA ASP A 657 -5.18 26.52 -21.17
C ASP A 657 -5.08 28.03 -20.92
N GLN A 658 -4.86 28.81 -21.97
CA GLN A 658 -4.91 30.28 -21.91
C GLN A 658 -6.31 30.78 -21.52
N LEU A 659 -7.37 30.24 -22.13
CA LEU A 659 -8.75 30.58 -21.77
C LEU A 659 -9.11 30.17 -20.33
N LYS A 660 -8.67 28.98 -19.91
CA LYS A 660 -8.81 28.52 -18.51
C LYS A 660 -8.19 29.52 -17.55
N THR A 661 -6.92 29.88 -17.79
CA THR A 661 -6.17 30.79 -16.92
C THR A 661 -6.85 32.15 -16.85
N GLN A 662 -7.29 32.70 -17.98
CA GLN A 662 -8.02 33.95 -18.05
C GLN A 662 -9.35 33.87 -17.28
N ALA A 663 -10.15 32.82 -17.49
CA ALA A 663 -11.44 32.65 -16.84
C ALA A 663 -11.30 32.50 -15.32
N ILE A 664 -10.36 31.67 -14.85
CA ILE A 664 -10.09 31.51 -13.41
C ILE A 664 -9.64 32.84 -12.81
N SER A 665 -8.74 33.57 -13.45
CA SER A 665 -8.27 34.88 -12.98
C SER A 665 -9.42 35.88 -12.79
N GLU A 666 -10.33 35.99 -13.75
CA GLU A 666 -11.49 36.91 -13.63
C GLU A 666 -12.50 36.44 -12.58
N CYS A 667 -12.71 35.12 -12.45
CA CYS A 667 -13.51 34.55 -11.37
C CYS A 667 -12.93 34.90 -9.99
N ARG A 668 -11.62 34.70 -9.78
CA ARG A 668 -10.93 35.03 -8.52
C ARG A 668 -10.98 36.50 -8.19
N LYS A 669 -10.80 37.36 -9.19
CA LYS A 669 -10.95 38.81 -9.03
C LYS A 669 -12.37 39.19 -8.56
N THR A 670 -13.39 38.54 -9.12
CA THR A 670 -14.79 38.74 -8.72
C THR A 670 -15.07 38.23 -7.30
N GLU A 671 -14.55 37.07 -6.92
CA GLU A 671 -14.67 36.53 -5.55
C GLU A 671 -13.99 37.45 -4.53
N LYS A 672 -12.76 37.89 -4.81
CA LYS A 672 -12.06 38.91 -4.01
C LYS A 672 -12.87 40.19 -3.88
N GLN A 673 -13.46 40.65 -4.98
CA GLN A 673 -14.31 41.83 -4.95
C GLN A 673 -15.52 41.64 -4.03
N ILE A 674 -16.22 40.51 -4.11
CA ILE A 674 -17.40 40.24 -3.25
C ILE A 674 -16.98 40.11 -1.78
N ILE A 675 -15.89 39.40 -1.49
CA ILE A 675 -15.41 39.21 -0.12
C ILE A 675 -14.93 40.56 0.45
N GLY A 676 -14.10 41.30 -0.29
CA GLY A 676 -13.51 42.55 0.16
C GLY A 676 -14.47 43.74 0.21
N GLU A 677 -15.36 43.89 -0.77
CA GLU A 677 -16.27 45.04 -0.85
C GLU A 677 -17.59 44.83 -0.09
N ILE A 678 -17.95 43.58 0.25
CA ILE A 678 -19.25 43.25 0.86
C ILE A 678 -19.09 42.39 2.12
N ALA A 679 -18.50 41.18 2.04
CA ALA A 679 -18.48 40.24 3.17
C ALA A 679 -17.71 40.80 4.39
N ILE A 680 -16.49 41.31 4.18
CA ILE A 680 -15.67 41.88 5.25
C ILE A 680 -16.35 43.13 5.87
N PRO A 681 -16.83 44.11 5.08
CA PRO A 681 -17.61 45.22 5.63
C PRO A 681 -18.89 44.80 6.37
N MET A 682 -19.57 43.73 5.93
CA MET A 682 -20.75 43.19 6.63
C MET A 682 -20.37 42.58 7.98
N ALA A 683 -19.31 41.78 8.05
CA ALA A 683 -18.81 41.24 9.32
C ALA A 683 -18.37 42.37 10.28
N GLN A 684 -17.71 43.42 9.76
CA GLN A 684 -17.38 44.61 10.55
C GLN A 684 -18.62 45.36 11.05
N LEU A 685 -19.70 45.39 10.26
CA LEU A 685 -20.97 45.97 10.68
C LEU A 685 -21.66 45.09 11.72
N ASP A 686 -21.55 43.77 11.64
CA ASP A 686 -22.07 42.84 12.65
C ASP A 686 -21.42 43.12 14.00
N VAL A 687 -20.09 43.30 14.06
CA VAL A 687 -19.41 43.72 15.29
C VAL A 687 -20.01 45.02 15.84
N LYS A 688 -20.18 46.05 15.01
CA LYS A 688 -20.78 47.33 15.44
C LYS A 688 -22.23 47.18 15.89
N ALA A 689 -23.01 46.34 15.22
CA ALA A 689 -24.40 46.08 15.53
C ALA A 689 -24.54 45.31 16.86
N VAL A 690 -23.64 44.37 17.13
CA VAL A 690 -23.58 43.64 18.39
C VAL A 690 -23.20 44.58 19.54
N GLU A 691 -22.23 45.47 19.36
CA GLU A 691 -21.89 46.48 20.38
C GLU A 691 -23.09 47.41 20.64
N LYS A 692 -23.79 47.87 19.60
CA LYS A 692 -25.02 48.67 19.74
C LYS A 692 -26.16 47.91 20.43
N LEU A 693 -26.30 46.62 20.15
CA LEU A 693 -27.26 45.74 20.84
C LEU A 693 -26.92 45.61 22.32
N ILE A 694 -25.64 45.41 22.66
CA ILE A 694 -25.16 45.34 24.03
C ILE A 694 -25.40 46.68 24.76
N GLU A 695 -25.21 47.81 24.10
CA GLU A 695 -25.53 49.15 24.63
C GLU A 695 -27.04 49.31 24.90
N ASP A 696 -27.90 48.95 23.94
CA ASP A 696 -29.37 49.02 24.09
C ASP A 696 -29.89 48.07 25.20
N VAL A 697 -29.23 46.92 25.39
CA VAL A 697 -29.47 45.99 26.51
C VAL A 697 -29.10 46.63 27.84
N LYS A 698 -27.89 47.21 27.94
CA LYS A 698 -27.36 47.88 29.14
C LYS A 698 -28.19 49.12 29.51
N SER A 699 -28.70 49.85 28.53
CA SER A 699 -29.53 51.04 28.74
C SER A 699 -30.98 50.71 29.09
N GLY A 700 -31.37 49.43 29.13
CA GLY A 700 -32.73 48.98 29.45
C GLY A 700 -33.78 49.32 28.39
N LYS A 701 -33.37 49.66 27.16
CA LYS A 701 -34.25 50.17 26.09
C LYS A 701 -35.06 49.07 25.39
N ILE A 702 -34.62 47.82 25.53
CA ILE A 702 -35.29 46.64 24.96
C ILE A 702 -35.86 45.75 26.06
N LYS A 703 -37.10 45.29 25.91
CA LYS A 703 -37.73 44.35 26.85
C LYS A 703 -37.73 42.91 26.33
N HIS A 704 -37.72 42.74 25.01
CA HIS A 704 -37.62 41.45 24.33
C HIS A 704 -36.70 41.59 23.12
N TYR A 705 -36.07 40.49 22.71
CA TYR A 705 -35.36 40.42 21.44
C TYR A 705 -36.36 40.24 20.30
N ASP A 706 -36.92 41.37 19.84
CA ASP A 706 -37.98 41.39 18.83
C ASP A 706 -37.44 41.13 17.42
N ARG A 707 -38.15 40.28 16.66
CA ARG A 707 -37.85 39.99 15.25
C ARG A 707 -38.05 41.18 14.30
N TYR A 708 -38.93 42.12 14.65
CA TYR A 708 -39.34 43.24 13.78
C TYR A 708 -38.84 44.60 14.26
N ARG A 709 -37.98 44.64 15.29
CA ARG A 709 -37.36 45.87 15.78
C ARG A 709 -35.91 45.94 15.30
N TYR A 710 -35.62 46.91 14.45
CA TYR A 710 -34.36 47.02 13.73
C TYR A 710 -33.39 47.97 14.43
N LEU A 711 -32.10 47.58 14.46
CA LEU A 711 -31.01 48.38 15.03
C LEU A 711 -30.66 49.60 14.19
N TYR A 712 -30.91 49.55 12.88
CA TYR A 712 -30.62 50.60 11.93
C TYR A 712 -31.86 50.95 11.10
N SER A 713 -32.00 52.24 10.80
CA SER A 713 -32.93 52.77 9.81
C SER A 713 -32.37 52.63 8.39
N GLU A 714 -33.25 52.73 7.38
CA GLU A 714 -32.82 52.66 5.96
C GLU A 714 -31.82 53.78 5.63
N ASP A 715 -32.00 54.98 6.19
CA ASP A 715 -31.09 56.11 6.00
C ASP A 715 -29.73 55.89 6.66
N GLU A 716 -29.68 55.22 7.82
CA GLU A 716 -28.41 54.87 8.48
C GLU A 716 -27.63 53.82 7.68
N ILE A 717 -28.31 52.81 7.12
CA ILE A 717 -27.67 51.79 6.28
C ILE A 717 -27.09 52.43 5.00
N ARG A 718 -27.81 53.37 4.39
CA ARG A 718 -27.34 54.10 3.20
C ARG A 718 -26.09 54.94 3.48
N LYS A 719 -25.93 55.45 4.70
CA LYS A 719 -24.76 56.25 5.11
C LYS A 719 -23.51 55.42 5.40
N LEU A 720 -23.63 54.09 5.49
CA LEU A 720 -22.48 53.19 5.73
C LEU A 720 -21.57 53.02 4.49
N GLY A 721 -21.96 53.54 3.33
CA GLY A 721 -21.13 53.52 2.11
C GLY A 721 -20.98 52.14 1.46
N LEU A 722 -21.80 51.15 1.86
CA LEU A 722 -21.81 49.81 1.27
C LEU A 722 -22.36 49.87 -0.16
N LYS A 723 -21.70 49.19 -1.10
CA LYS A 723 -22.12 49.11 -2.52
C LYS A 723 -23.32 48.17 -2.71
N LEU A 724 -24.48 48.55 -2.16
CA LEU A 724 -25.72 47.77 -2.18
C LEU A 724 -26.77 48.39 -3.12
N GLU A 725 -27.57 47.55 -3.77
CA GLU A 725 -28.74 47.99 -4.55
C GLU A 725 -29.93 48.36 -3.64
N ASP A 726 -30.86 49.20 -4.11
CA ASP A 726 -31.98 49.70 -3.28
C ASP A 726 -32.82 48.58 -2.64
N TRP A 727 -33.05 47.48 -3.36
CA TRP A 727 -33.79 46.34 -2.82
C TRP A 727 -32.96 45.50 -1.83
N GLU A 728 -31.62 45.57 -1.89
CA GLU A 728 -30.69 44.93 -0.95
C GLU A 728 -30.71 45.69 0.39
N VAL A 729 -30.85 47.03 0.37
CA VAL A 729 -30.92 47.87 1.59
C VAL A 729 -32.07 47.45 2.51
N THR A 730 -33.29 47.29 1.97
CA THR A 730 -34.45 46.87 2.79
C THR A 730 -34.31 45.44 3.32
N LYS A 731 -33.67 44.53 2.58
CA LYS A 731 -33.38 43.17 3.07
C LYS A 731 -32.31 43.18 4.15
N MET A 732 -31.29 44.01 3.99
CA MET A 732 -30.22 44.18 4.95
C MET A 732 -30.77 44.73 6.26
N MET A 733 -31.64 45.75 6.24
CA MET A 733 -32.32 46.25 7.44
C MET A 733 -32.96 45.13 8.26
N ARG A 734 -33.66 44.20 7.59
CA ARG A 734 -34.33 43.06 8.25
C ARG A 734 -33.35 42.07 8.88
N GLN A 735 -32.11 41.99 8.40
CA GLN A 735 -31.06 41.14 8.97
C GLN A 735 -30.49 41.71 10.27
N TYR A 736 -30.65 43.01 10.53
CA TYR A 736 -30.20 43.69 11.76
C TYR A 736 -31.35 43.97 12.73
N SER A 737 -32.35 43.07 12.80
CA SER A 737 -33.24 43.06 13.96
C SER A 737 -32.58 42.37 15.16
N TYR A 738 -33.05 42.70 16.35
CA TYR A 738 -32.46 42.17 17.59
C TYR A 738 -32.41 40.64 17.61
N GLU A 739 -33.49 39.96 17.22
CA GLU A 739 -33.50 38.48 17.14
C GLU A 739 -32.60 37.97 16.01
N LYS A 740 -32.63 38.60 14.83
CA LYS A 740 -31.93 38.09 13.65
C LYS A 740 -30.41 38.24 13.69
N LEU A 741 -29.93 39.23 14.43
CA LEU A 741 -28.50 39.37 14.70
C LEU A 741 -28.01 38.25 15.63
N LEU A 742 -28.78 37.90 16.66
CA LEU A 742 -28.45 36.80 17.57
C LEU A 742 -28.55 35.42 16.90
N ASP A 743 -29.59 35.18 16.11
CA ASP A 743 -29.84 33.95 15.33
C ASP A 743 -28.69 33.60 14.36
N ARG A 744 -27.86 34.58 13.98
CA ARG A 744 -26.71 34.37 13.10
C ARG A 744 -25.51 33.77 13.82
N HIS A 745 -25.32 34.11 15.09
CA HIS A 745 -24.14 33.75 15.86
C HIS A 745 -24.44 32.79 17.00
N LEU A 746 -25.71 32.46 17.27
CA LEU A 746 -26.14 31.51 18.30
C LEU A 746 -26.81 30.29 17.69
N SER A 747 -26.66 29.15 18.33
CA SER A 747 -27.42 27.94 18.00
C SER A 747 -28.91 28.11 18.37
N PRO A 748 -29.82 27.27 17.83
CA PRO A 748 -31.23 27.34 18.17
C PRO A 748 -31.51 27.22 19.68
N SER A 749 -30.73 26.43 20.42
CA SER A 749 -30.88 26.27 21.87
C SER A 749 -30.37 27.50 22.63
N GLU A 750 -29.23 28.06 22.23
CA GLU A 750 -28.67 29.31 22.78
C GLU A 750 -29.63 30.50 22.55
N LEU A 751 -30.24 30.59 21.37
CA LEU A 751 -31.22 31.62 21.04
C LEU A 751 -32.48 31.55 21.92
N ILE A 752 -32.95 30.34 22.25
CA ILE A 752 -34.08 30.17 23.17
C ILE A 752 -33.70 30.60 24.59
N ARG A 753 -32.50 30.23 25.04
CA ARG A 753 -31.98 30.57 26.38
C ARG A 753 -31.86 32.08 26.57
N ILE A 754 -31.26 32.81 25.62
CA ILE A 754 -31.09 34.26 25.74
C ILE A 754 -32.43 35.01 25.73
N LYS A 755 -33.44 34.52 24.98
CA LYS A 755 -34.79 35.09 24.99
C LYS A 755 -35.48 34.89 26.33
N LYS A 756 -35.42 33.67 26.87
CA LYS A 756 -35.96 33.35 28.20
C LYS A 756 -35.30 34.20 29.29
N ALA A 757 -33.98 34.34 29.24
CA ALA A 757 -33.23 35.19 30.16
C ALA A 757 -33.72 36.66 30.11
N ARG A 758 -33.90 37.23 28.91
CA ARG A 758 -34.41 38.60 28.77
C ARG A 758 -35.83 38.75 29.31
N GLU A 759 -36.71 37.79 29.06
CA GLU A 759 -38.08 37.80 29.56
C GLU A 759 -38.12 37.81 31.09
N THR A 760 -37.27 37.01 31.74
CA THR A 760 -37.09 37.01 33.20
C THR A 760 -36.55 38.35 33.72
N LEU A 761 -35.59 38.95 33.02
CA LEU A 761 -35.05 40.27 33.42
C LEU A 761 -36.04 41.42 33.19
N ALA A 762 -36.87 41.35 32.15
CA ALA A 762 -37.84 42.38 31.81
C ALA A 762 -39.10 42.37 32.69
N SER A 763 -39.43 41.20 33.26
CA SER A 763 -40.56 41.02 34.19
C SER A 763 -40.20 41.37 35.65
N ALA A 764 -38.93 41.67 35.93
CA ALA A 764 -38.46 42.01 37.26
C ALA A 764 -38.85 43.44 37.67
N GLU A 765 -39.51 43.59 38.82
CA GLU A 765 -40.00 44.90 39.31
C GLU A 765 -38.93 45.73 40.05
N LYS A 766 -37.81 45.10 40.44
CA LYS A 766 -36.77 45.68 41.32
C LYS A 766 -35.38 45.56 40.70
N GLY A 767 -34.43 46.37 41.19
CA GLY A 767 -33.06 46.42 40.68
C GLY A 767 -32.16 45.27 41.16
N MET A 768 -30.97 45.17 40.56
CA MET A 768 -29.94 44.16 40.88
C MET A 768 -29.59 44.12 42.36
N ASP A 769 -29.31 45.29 42.95
CA ASP A 769 -28.90 45.41 44.35
C ASP A 769 -29.94 44.80 45.31
N TYR A 770 -31.23 44.91 44.96
CA TYR A 770 -32.30 44.28 45.74
C TYR A 770 -32.25 42.76 45.64
N TYR A 771 -32.09 42.18 44.45
CA TYR A 771 -32.06 40.73 44.29
C TYR A 771 -30.79 40.11 44.86
N GLU A 772 -29.64 40.77 44.72
CA GLU A 772 -28.40 40.36 45.38
C GLU A 772 -28.51 40.37 46.89
N GLU A 773 -29.08 41.44 47.44
CA GLU A 773 -29.29 41.58 48.88
C GLU A 773 -30.31 40.55 49.39
N VAL A 774 -31.38 40.31 48.65
CA VAL A 774 -32.39 39.29 48.98
C VAL A 774 -31.81 37.89 48.93
N GLU A 775 -31.09 37.53 47.87
CA GLU A 775 -30.47 36.21 47.75
C GLU A 775 -29.45 36.00 48.87
N ARG A 776 -28.53 36.96 49.08
CA ARG A 776 -27.53 36.88 50.16
C ARG A 776 -28.16 36.78 51.54
N LYS A 777 -29.16 37.63 51.85
CA LYS A 777 -29.83 37.60 53.15
C LYS A 777 -30.62 36.32 53.37
N LEU A 778 -31.35 35.83 52.37
CA LEU A 778 -32.21 34.66 52.52
C LEU A 778 -31.41 33.35 52.51
N LEU A 779 -30.35 33.23 51.70
CA LEU A 779 -29.44 32.09 51.78
C LEU A 779 -28.70 32.05 53.12
N GLN A 780 -28.21 33.20 53.62
CA GLN A 780 -27.63 33.28 54.97
C GLN A 780 -28.65 33.02 56.09
N LYS A 781 -29.92 33.44 55.90
CA LYS A 781 -31.01 33.16 56.83
C LYS A 781 -31.32 31.66 56.86
N ALA A 782 -31.40 31.01 55.70
CA ALA A 782 -31.59 29.57 55.59
C ALA A 782 -30.46 28.80 56.30
N TYR A 783 -29.20 29.16 56.02
CA TYR A 783 -28.03 28.56 56.67
C TYR A 783 -28.02 28.76 58.19
N LYS A 784 -28.20 30.00 58.69
CA LYS A 784 -28.22 30.29 60.14
C LYS A 784 -29.41 29.65 60.86
N THR A 785 -30.53 29.46 60.17
CA THR A 785 -31.71 28.78 60.72
C THR A 785 -31.47 27.27 60.79
N ALA A 786 -30.85 26.68 59.76
CA ALA A 786 -30.42 25.28 59.76
C ALA A 786 -29.38 25.01 60.86
N GLU A 787 -28.38 25.87 61.01
CA GLU A 787 -27.34 25.79 62.05
C GLU A 787 -27.93 25.82 63.47
N LYS A 788 -28.87 26.74 63.75
CA LYS A 788 -29.56 26.85 65.04
C LYS A 788 -30.50 25.69 65.36
N SER A 789 -31.01 25.01 64.33
CA SER A 789 -31.98 23.92 64.49
C SER A 789 -31.32 22.60 64.91
N GLY A 790 -29.98 22.50 64.82
CA GLY A 790 -29.20 21.34 65.24
C GLY A 790 -29.32 20.16 64.27
N PRO A 791 -28.38 19.97 63.33
CA PRO A 791 -28.45 18.91 62.31
C PRO A 791 -28.50 17.50 62.90
N GLU A 792 -27.76 17.26 64.00
CA GLU A 792 -27.72 15.97 64.70
C GLU A 792 -29.10 15.53 65.20
N SER A 793 -29.99 16.47 65.56
CA SER A 793 -31.36 16.19 66.01
C SER A 793 -32.28 15.70 64.88
N ILE A 794 -31.96 16.05 63.62
CA ILE A 794 -32.78 15.70 62.45
C ILE A 794 -32.23 14.44 61.77
N LEU A 795 -30.91 14.30 61.64
CA LEU A 795 -30.28 13.06 61.19
C LEU A 795 -30.69 11.88 62.10
N GLN A 796 -30.68 12.08 63.42
CA GLN A 796 -31.18 11.08 64.38
C GLN A 796 -32.65 10.73 64.16
N LYS A 797 -33.49 11.66 63.70
CA LYS A 797 -34.91 11.39 63.38
C LYS A 797 -35.03 10.58 62.08
N VAL A 798 -34.25 10.89 61.05
CA VAL A 798 -34.24 10.14 59.78
C VAL A 798 -33.69 8.73 60.00
N SER A 799 -32.59 8.58 60.74
CA SER A 799 -32.03 7.27 61.11
C SER A 799 -32.94 6.48 62.07
N ARG A 800 -33.66 7.17 62.98
CA ARG A 800 -34.74 6.52 63.75
C ARG A 800 -35.84 6.00 62.84
N ILE A 801 -36.24 6.75 61.82
CA ILE A 801 -37.24 6.30 60.84
C ILE A 801 -36.70 5.13 60.00
N ALA A 802 -35.41 5.14 59.63
CA ALA A 802 -34.73 4.06 58.92
C ALA A 802 -34.66 2.75 59.74
N SER A 803 -34.49 2.85 61.06
CA SER A 803 -34.47 1.72 62.00
C SER A 803 -35.85 1.10 62.29
N LEU A 804 -36.95 1.67 61.78
CA LEU A 804 -38.29 1.11 62.01
C LEU A 804 -38.44 -0.25 61.31
N PRO A 805 -39.17 -1.21 61.91
CA PRO A 805 -39.40 -2.50 61.28
C PRO A 805 -39.99 -2.34 59.87
N PRO A 806 -39.50 -3.07 58.85
CA PRO A 806 -39.88 -2.86 57.45
C PRO A 806 -41.39 -2.95 57.19
N LYS A 807 -42.08 -3.83 57.94
CA LYS A 807 -43.53 -4.08 57.85
C LYS A 807 -44.41 -3.10 58.65
N LYS A 808 -43.84 -2.06 59.27
CA LYS A 808 -44.58 -1.06 60.05
C LYS A 808 -44.90 0.18 59.23
N ARG A 809 -46.18 0.58 59.13
CA ARG A 809 -46.56 1.81 58.42
C ARG A 809 -45.82 3.04 58.98
N PHE A 810 -45.38 3.93 58.10
CA PHE A 810 -44.89 5.24 58.50
C PHE A 810 -46.04 6.05 59.10
N SER A 811 -45.77 6.77 60.19
CA SER A 811 -46.74 7.72 60.74
C SER A 811 -46.83 8.95 59.84
N GLY A 812 -47.91 9.73 60.00
CA GLY A 812 -48.07 10.99 59.27
C GLY A 812 -46.93 11.98 59.54
N ASP A 813 -46.28 11.89 60.70
CA ASP A 813 -45.13 12.74 61.04
C ASP A 813 -43.81 12.21 60.45
N ASP A 814 -43.65 10.89 60.32
CA ASP A 814 -42.48 10.31 59.63
C ASP A 814 -42.46 10.69 58.15
N LEU A 815 -43.63 10.70 57.49
CA LEU A 815 -43.76 11.11 56.09
C LEU A 815 -43.49 12.60 55.87
N LYS A 816 -43.85 13.46 56.83
CA LYS A 816 -43.50 14.89 56.78
C LYS A 816 -41.98 15.09 56.83
N ILE A 817 -41.28 14.28 57.63
CA ILE A 817 -39.82 14.35 57.74
C ILE A 817 -39.16 13.85 56.45
N LEU A 818 -39.57 12.70 55.93
CA LEU A 818 -38.97 12.13 54.71
C LEU A 818 -39.21 12.96 53.46
N ARG A 819 -40.33 13.68 53.37
CA ARG A 819 -40.65 14.57 52.23
C ARG A 819 -39.70 15.75 52.08
N ILE A 820 -38.96 16.10 53.13
CA ILE A 820 -37.94 17.15 53.07
C ILE A 820 -36.71 16.65 52.27
N TYR A 821 -36.39 15.36 52.39
CA TYR A 821 -35.12 14.79 51.92
C TYR A 821 -35.26 13.88 50.69
N LEU A 822 -36.47 13.53 50.30
CA LEU A 822 -36.78 12.71 49.13
C LEU A 822 -37.60 13.49 48.11
N SER A 823 -37.42 13.20 46.81
CA SER A 823 -38.30 13.73 45.78
C SER A 823 -39.73 13.17 45.93
N ASP A 824 -40.74 13.83 45.36
CA ASP A 824 -42.10 13.30 45.38
C ASP A 824 -42.18 11.93 44.66
N GLN A 825 -41.33 11.68 43.66
CA GLN A 825 -41.20 10.38 42.99
C GLN A 825 -40.57 9.32 43.90
N ASP A 826 -39.46 9.65 44.59
CA ASP A 826 -38.78 8.75 45.52
C ASP A 826 -39.66 8.43 46.74
N LEU A 827 -40.41 9.41 47.25
CA LEU A 827 -41.35 9.22 48.35
C LEU A 827 -42.51 8.32 47.93
N THR A 828 -42.98 8.45 46.68
CA THR A 828 -44.03 7.58 46.13
C THR A 828 -43.52 6.14 45.95
N SER A 829 -42.27 5.98 45.48
CA SER A 829 -41.59 4.69 45.36
C SER A 829 -41.36 4.05 46.74
N LEU A 830 -40.96 4.83 47.73
CA LEU A 830 -40.77 4.37 49.11
C LEU A 830 -42.09 3.89 49.74
N LEU A 831 -43.20 4.60 49.49
CA LEU A 831 -44.53 4.23 49.95
C LEU A 831 -45.08 2.98 49.25
N SER A 832 -44.87 2.83 47.94
CA SER A 832 -45.30 1.66 47.19
C SER A 832 -44.51 0.41 47.61
N THR A 833 -43.18 0.50 47.71
CA THR A 833 -42.28 -0.57 48.16
C THR A 833 -42.67 -1.05 49.56
N LYS A 834 -42.97 -0.13 50.48
CA LYS A 834 -43.40 -0.49 51.83
C LYS A 834 -44.80 -1.10 51.90
N LYS A 835 -45.71 -0.66 51.04
CA LYS A 835 -47.05 -1.25 50.93
C LYS A 835 -46.98 -2.70 50.41
N SER A 836 -46.09 -2.97 49.45
CA SER A 836 -45.84 -4.31 48.93
C SER A 836 -45.22 -5.23 49.98
N LEU A 837 -44.25 -4.74 50.77
CA LEU A 837 -43.67 -5.45 51.93
C LEU A 837 -44.70 -5.81 53.01
N ILE A 838 -45.68 -4.93 53.28
CA ILE A 838 -46.76 -5.20 54.25
C ILE A 838 -47.73 -6.26 53.74
N LYS A 839 -47.99 -6.30 52.43
CA LYS A 839 -48.90 -7.25 51.79
C LYS A 839 -48.26 -8.59 51.44
N GLY A 840 -46.92 -8.69 51.50
CA GLY A 840 -46.18 -9.89 51.10
C GLY A 840 -46.13 -10.09 49.57
N GLU A 841 -46.24 -9.01 48.79
CA GLU A 841 -46.25 -9.05 47.33
C GLU A 841 -44.83 -8.75 46.79
N GLY A 842 -44.15 -9.72 46.19
CA GLY A 842 -42.81 -9.56 45.56
C GLY A 842 -41.65 -10.25 46.30
N SER A 843 -40.43 -10.15 45.75
CA SER A 843 -39.21 -10.66 46.41
C SER A 843 -38.84 -9.78 47.60
N GLU A 844 -38.90 -10.35 48.81
CA GLU A 844 -38.64 -9.64 50.06
C GLU A 844 -37.21 -9.06 50.09
N GLU A 845 -36.23 -9.79 49.56
CA GLU A 845 -34.82 -9.36 49.47
C GLU A 845 -34.64 -8.12 48.57
N ARG A 846 -35.24 -8.13 47.37
CA ARG A 846 -35.19 -6.99 46.44
C ARG A 846 -35.90 -5.75 46.99
N LEU A 847 -37.08 -5.94 47.60
CA LEU A 847 -37.84 -4.85 48.20
C LEU A 847 -37.15 -4.27 49.44
N MET A 848 -36.46 -5.11 50.22
CA MET A 848 -35.62 -4.67 51.33
C MET A 848 -34.39 -3.90 50.85
N GLY A 849 -33.76 -4.33 49.75
CA GLY A 849 -32.66 -3.61 49.11
C GLY A 849 -33.07 -2.22 48.58
N GLU A 850 -34.21 -2.13 47.90
CA GLU A 850 -34.74 -0.86 47.38
C GLU A 850 -35.21 0.09 48.48
N LEU A 851 -35.83 -0.44 49.54
CA LEU A 851 -36.15 0.33 50.74
C LEU A 851 -34.87 0.87 51.41
N GLY A 852 -33.84 0.04 51.52
CA GLY A 852 -32.53 0.43 52.04
C GLY A 852 -31.86 1.52 51.20
N ARG A 853 -31.89 1.40 49.86
CA ARG A 853 -31.36 2.42 48.94
C ARG A 853 -32.06 3.77 49.14
N LEU A 854 -33.39 3.80 49.16
CA LEU A 854 -34.16 5.03 49.31
C LEU A 854 -33.96 5.69 50.69
N MET A 855 -33.85 4.89 51.76
CA MET A 855 -33.53 5.41 53.08
C MET A 855 -32.10 5.97 53.15
N ARG A 856 -31.11 5.32 52.52
CA ARG A 856 -29.75 5.87 52.41
C ARG A 856 -29.70 7.18 51.63
N ILE A 857 -30.51 7.33 50.58
CA ILE A 857 -30.65 8.62 49.87
C ILE A 857 -31.18 9.70 50.81
N ALA A 858 -32.22 9.40 51.59
CA ALA A 858 -32.76 10.33 52.59
C ALA A 858 -31.73 10.70 53.67
N GLU A 859 -30.96 9.72 54.16
CA GLU A 859 -29.89 9.93 55.14
C GLU A 859 -28.76 10.79 54.58
N ARG A 860 -28.27 10.48 53.37
CA ARG A 860 -27.24 11.27 52.67
C ARG A 860 -27.71 12.69 52.40
N ASN A 861 -28.95 12.88 51.96
CA ASN A 861 -29.50 14.20 51.72
C ASN A 861 -29.66 15.01 53.02
N ALA A 862 -29.99 14.35 54.13
CA ALA A 862 -30.03 14.98 55.44
C ALA A 862 -28.62 15.35 55.96
N GLU A 863 -27.62 14.49 55.73
CA GLU A 863 -26.22 14.74 56.09
C GLU A 863 -25.62 15.92 55.31
N LEU A 864 -25.87 15.96 54.00
CA LEU A 864 -25.36 17.00 53.11
C LEU A 864 -26.15 18.31 53.14
N GLU A 865 -27.29 18.37 53.85
CA GLU A 865 -28.17 19.53 53.85
C GLU A 865 -27.48 20.80 54.39
N LEU A 866 -26.81 20.70 55.55
CA LEU A 866 -26.11 21.85 56.14
C LEU A 866 -24.87 22.27 55.32
N PRO A 867 -23.97 21.35 54.89
CA PRO A 867 -22.89 21.69 53.97
C PRO A 867 -23.37 22.35 52.67
N ARG A 868 -24.47 21.87 52.08
CA ARG A 868 -25.07 22.41 50.85
C ARG A 868 -25.58 23.83 51.06
N LEU A 869 -26.32 24.08 52.15
CA LEU A 869 -26.79 25.43 52.49
C LEU A 869 -25.65 26.39 52.86
N LYS A 870 -24.58 25.88 53.48
CA LYS A 870 -23.36 26.63 53.75
C LYS A 870 -22.68 27.08 52.45
N LEU A 871 -22.49 26.15 51.51
CA LEU A 871 -21.89 26.44 50.20
C LEU A 871 -22.73 27.46 49.41
N LEU A 872 -24.06 27.32 49.43
CA LEU A 872 -24.96 28.31 48.81
C LEU A 872 -24.86 29.69 49.47
N ALA A 873 -24.75 29.75 50.80
CA ALA A 873 -24.64 31.01 51.52
C ALA A 873 -23.26 31.69 51.33
N GLU A 874 -22.18 30.90 51.22
CA GLU A 874 -20.83 31.39 50.95
C GLU A 874 -20.67 31.88 49.51
N ASN A 875 -21.28 31.18 48.54
CA ASN A 875 -21.26 31.53 47.13
C ASN A 875 -22.47 32.36 46.67
N ALA A 876 -23.26 32.90 47.60
CA ALA A 876 -24.39 33.77 47.27
C ALA A 876 -23.96 34.87 46.28
N THR A 877 -24.78 35.19 45.28
CA THR A 877 -24.50 36.13 44.18
C THR A 877 -23.42 35.70 43.18
N LYS A 878 -22.78 34.53 43.34
CA LYS A 878 -21.74 34.01 42.44
C LYS A 878 -22.10 32.69 41.76
N ILE A 879 -23.34 32.23 41.92
CA ILE A 879 -23.81 30.96 41.37
C ILE A 879 -24.21 31.18 39.91
N ASP A 880 -23.49 30.53 39.01
CA ASP A 880 -23.57 30.69 37.54
C ASP A 880 -24.39 29.59 36.85
N ARG A 881 -25.21 28.87 37.62
CA ARG A 881 -26.16 27.84 37.20
C ARG A 881 -27.48 27.96 37.94
N GLU A 882 -28.54 27.33 37.47
CA GLU A 882 -29.79 27.20 38.23
C GLU A 882 -29.58 26.34 39.50
N PHE A 883 -30.41 26.58 40.54
CA PHE A 883 -30.47 25.70 41.69
C PHE A 883 -30.93 24.29 41.29
N THR A 884 -30.24 23.29 41.82
CA THR A 884 -30.66 21.90 41.75
C THR A 884 -31.94 21.68 42.54
N ASP A 885 -32.67 20.61 42.23
CA ASP A 885 -33.93 20.32 42.93
C ASP A 885 -33.73 19.97 44.41
N ASP A 886 -32.55 19.45 44.76
CA ASP A 886 -32.15 19.23 46.16
C ASP A 886 -31.88 20.54 46.91
N GLU A 887 -31.22 21.51 46.27
CA GLU A 887 -31.00 22.85 46.84
C GLU A 887 -32.34 23.58 47.05
N LYS A 888 -33.27 23.48 46.09
CA LYS A 888 -34.63 24.02 46.21
C LYS A 888 -35.38 23.39 47.37
N ARG A 889 -35.31 22.06 47.55
CA ARG A 889 -35.95 21.36 48.69
C ARG A 889 -35.40 21.83 50.03
N ALA A 890 -34.07 21.90 50.16
CA ALA A 890 -33.42 22.36 51.39
C ALA A 890 -33.79 23.81 51.73
N LEU A 891 -33.80 24.70 50.74
CA LEU A 891 -34.21 26.09 50.94
C LEU A 891 -35.67 26.22 51.37
N ARG A 892 -36.56 25.41 50.79
CA ARG A 892 -37.98 25.37 51.16
C ARG A 892 -38.21 24.88 52.59
N HIS A 893 -37.31 24.05 53.10
CA HIS A 893 -37.42 23.53 54.47
C HIS A 893 -37.17 24.61 55.54
N TYR A 894 -36.16 25.47 55.35
CA TYR A 894 -35.73 26.45 56.35
C TYR A 894 -36.22 27.89 56.09
N LEU A 895 -36.85 28.14 54.96
CA LEU A 895 -37.48 29.43 54.64
C LEU A 895 -39.00 29.31 54.72
N SER A 896 -39.67 30.44 55.01
CA SER A 896 -41.12 30.51 54.82
C SER A 896 -41.44 30.40 53.32
N GLU A 897 -42.64 29.97 52.94
CA GLU A 897 -43.03 29.90 51.52
C GLU A 897 -42.88 31.25 50.79
N GLU A 898 -43.06 32.36 51.52
CA GLU A 898 -42.84 33.71 51.00
C GLU A 898 -41.34 34.00 50.76
N ASP A 899 -40.47 33.63 51.71
CA ASP A 899 -39.02 33.82 51.59
C ASP A 899 -38.41 32.86 50.54
N TYR A 900 -38.90 31.62 50.46
CA TYR A 900 -38.52 30.65 49.43
C TYR A 900 -38.83 31.18 48.03
N SER A 901 -40.05 31.68 47.81
CA SER A 901 -40.43 32.25 46.51
C SER A 901 -39.56 33.45 46.14
N LYS A 902 -39.18 34.29 47.12
CA LYS A 902 -38.29 35.45 46.92
C LYS A 902 -36.87 35.03 46.57
N VAL A 903 -36.30 34.00 47.21
CA VAL A 903 -34.92 33.55 46.90
C VAL A 903 -34.84 32.87 45.53
N ILE A 904 -35.84 32.08 45.15
CA ILE A 904 -35.91 31.47 43.80
C ILE A 904 -36.03 32.54 42.72
N ALA A 905 -36.91 33.52 42.91
CA ALA A 905 -37.07 34.63 41.97
C ALA A 905 -35.79 35.49 41.88
N ALA A 906 -35.12 35.74 43.00
CA ALA A 906 -33.86 36.47 43.03
C ALA A 906 -32.74 35.73 42.29
N HIS A 907 -32.60 34.43 42.53
CA HIS A 907 -31.60 33.59 41.87
C HIS A 907 -31.86 33.48 40.36
N ALA A 908 -33.12 33.24 39.95
CA ALA A 908 -33.50 33.18 38.53
C ALA A 908 -33.19 34.50 37.80
N TYR A 909 -33.36 35.65 38.46
CA TYR A 909 -32.97 36.96 37.93
C TYR A 909 -31.45 37.08 37.76
N LEU A 910 -30.67 36.71 38.78
CA LEU A 910 -29.20 36.81 38.74
C LEU A 910 -28.58 35.87 37.71
N PHE A 911 -29.06 34.62 37.65
CA PHE A 911 -28.63 33.66 36.63
C PHE A 911 -29.01 34.10 35.22
N SER A 912 -30.24 34.59 35.00
CA SER A 912 -30.65 35.12 33.69
C SER A 912 -29.75 36.27 33.23
N ARG A 913 -29.31 37.12 34.16
CA ARG A 913 -28.36 38.21 33.86
C ARG A 913 -26.97 37.69 33.50
N TYR A 914 -26.47 36.70 34.22
CA TYR A 914 -25.19 36.05 33.90
C TYR A 914 -25.26 35.42 32.51
N GLU A 915 -26.30 34.64 32.24
CA GLU A 915 -26.48 33.91 30.99
C GLU A 915 -26.67 34.85 29.79
N GLU A 916 -27.45 35.94 29.93
CA GLU A 916 -27.57 36.98 28.90
C GLU A 916 -26.21 37.63 28.60
N ASN A 917 -25.42 37.98 29.61
CA ASN A 917 -24.09 38.56 29.41
C ASN A 917 -23.11 37.58 28.77
N ARG A 918 -23.11 36.32 29.20
CA ARG A 918 -22.28 35.26 28.63
C ARG A 918 -22.58 35.05 27.15
N LEU A 919 -23.86 34.90 26.78
CA LEU A 919 -24.27 34.67 25.39
C LEU A 919 -24.03 35.92 24.53
N LEU A 920 -24.22 37.15 25.04
CA LEU A 920 -23.86 38.36 24.31
C LEU A 920 -22.35 38.49 24.09
N ASN A 921 -21.53 38.10 25.07
CA ASN A 921 -20.07 38.07 24.92
C ASN A 921 -19.63 37.01 23.89
N LEU A 922 -20.28 35.85 23.86
CA LEU A 922 -20.04 34.81 22.87
C LEU A 922 -20.37 35.30 21.45
N VAL A 923 -21.52 35.95 21.26
CA VAL A 923 -21.90 36.57 19.98
C VAL A 923 -20.88 37.61 19.55
N ARG A 924 -20.42 38.46 20.48
CA ARG A 924 -19.37 39.46 20.21
C ARG A 924 -18.06 38.82 19.78
N SER A 925 -17.65 37.72 20.42
CA SER A 925 -16.44 36.99 20.06
C SER A 925 -16.55 36.37 18.66
N ARG A 926 -17.64 35.66 18.38
CA ARG A 926 -17.91 35.04 17.08
C ARG A 926 -17.92 36.08 15.95
N ALA A 927 -18.61 37.21 16.14
CA ALA A 927 -18.64 38.28 15.15
C ALA A 927 -17.25 38.90 14.85
N ARG A 928 -16.34 38.94 15.84
CA ARG A 928 -14.95 39.39 15.62
C ARG A 928 -14.13 38.36 14.85
N ASN A 929 -14.29 37.08 15.19
CA ASN A 929 -13.61 35.98 14.52
C ASN A 929 -14.00 35.89 13.03
N ASP A 930 -15.28 36.08 12.70
CA ASP A 930 -15.76 36.11 11.32
C ASP A 930 -14.99 37.11 10.43
N VAL A 931 -14.61 38.27 10.97
CA VAL A 931 -13.80 39.28 10.24
C VAL A 931 -12.41 38.74 9.92
N ILE A 932 -11.77 38.09 10.88
CA ILE A 932 -10.43 37.51 10.73
C ILE A 932 -10.46 36.36 9.72
N GLU A 933 -11.43 35.45 9.86
CA GLU A 933 -11.59 34.32 8.97
C GLU A 933 -11.88 34.75 7.52
N LEU A 934 -12.73 35.77 7.31
CA LEU A 934 -12.99 36.31 5.98
C LEU A 934 -11.76 37.00 5.38
N GLN A 935 -10.95 37.68 6.20
CA GLN A 935 -9.69 38.29 5.74
C GLN A 935 -8.65 37.23 5.35
N ASN A 936 -8.60 36.12 6.09
CA ASN A 936 -7.78 34.96 5.74
C ASN A 936 -8.26 34.32 4.44
N LEU A 937 -9.57 34.11 4.29
CA LEU A 937 -10.18 33.60 3.06
C LEU A 937 -9.88 34.51 1.86
N TYR A 938 -9.95 35.84 2.03
CA TYR A 938 -9.60 36.82 1.00
C TYR A 938 -8.15 36.68 0.51
N ASN A 939 -7.21 36.46 1.44
CA ASN A 939 -5.80 36.30 1.11
C ASN A 939 -5.49 34.96 0.42
N GLN A 940 -6.24 33.91 0.75
CA GLN A 940 -5.99 32.54 0.26
C GLN A 940 -6.77 32.19 -1.01
N ILE A 941 -7.77 32.97 -1.42
CA ILE A 941 -8.71 32.65 -2.50
C ILE A 941 -8.05 32.27 -3.84
N ASP A 942 -6.88 32.82 -4.17
CA ASP A 942 -6.15 32.48 -5.41
C ASP A 942 -5.62 31.03 -5.39
N SER A 943 -5.38 30.48 -4.20
CA SER A 943 -4.80 29.16 -3.98
C SER A 943 -5.83 28.06 -3.68
N ILE A 944 -7.06 28.43 -3.30
CA ILE A 944 -8.08 27.48 -2.83
C ILE A 944 -8.81 26.85 -4.01
N THR A 945 -8.70 25.55 -4.23
CA THR A 945 -9.46 24.88 -5.30
C THR A 945 -10.94 24.67 -4.98
N SER A 946 -11.32 24.48 -3.71
CA SER A 946 -12.70 24.25 -3.25
C SER A 946 -12.93 24.82 -1.84
N PHE A 947 -14.15 25.31 -1.54
CA PHE A 947 -14.48 25.76 -0.18
C PHE A 947 -14.79 24.61 0.78
N THR A 948 -14.28 24.71 2.01
CA THR A 948 -14.69 23.85 3.13
C THR A 948 -16.12 24.16 3.58
N ASP A 949 -16.73 23.28 4.35
CA ASP A 949 -18.10 23.52 4.84
C ASP A 949 -18.13 24.70 5.83
N ASP A 950 -17.06 24.90 6.60
CA ASP A 950 -16.90 26.07 7.47
C ASP A 950 -16.81 27.36 6.67
N GLN A 951 -16.02 27.39 5.58
CA GLN A 951 -15.94 28.57 4.69
C GLN A 951 -17.28 28.87 4.01
N LYS A 952 -18.07 27.84 3.68
CA LYS A 952 -19.42 28.02 3.13
C LYS A 952 -20.39 28.56 4.19
N ALA A 953 -20.27 28.13 5.44
CA ALA A 953 -21.06 28.65 6.56
C ALA A 953 -20.69 30.12 6.83
N LEU A 954 -19.40 30.43 6.96
CA LEU A 954 -18.88 31.78 7.12
C LEU A 954 -19.40 32.75 6.03
N LEU A 955 -19.33 32.34 4.76
CA LEU A 955 -19.88 33.13 3.64
C LEU A 955 -21.41 33.21 3.65
N ARG A 956 -22.12 32.19 4.15
CA ARG A 956 -23.59 32.21 4.25
C ARG A 956 -24.06 33.19 5.31
N ASP A 957 -23.34 33.24 6.40
CA ASP A 957 -23.73 34.01 7.56
C ASP A 957 -23.37 35.49 7.34
N ASN A 958 -22.30 35.77 6.58
CA ASN A 958 -21.80 37.12 6.30
C ASN A 958 -22.15 37.68 4.89
N LEU A 959 -22.95 36.99 4.06
CA LEU A 959 -23.43 37.50 2.77
C LEU A 959 -24.94 37.34 2.57
N LEU A 960 -25.53 38.30 1.86
CA LEU A 960 -26.90 38.19 1.35
C LEU A 960 -27.08 36.96 0.44
N THR A 961 -28.26 36.33 0.49
CA THR A 961 -28.56 35.05 -0.19
C THR A 961 -28.16 35.03 -1.67
N LEU A 962 -28.38 36.11 -2.42
CA LEU A 962 -28.00 36.18 -3.84
C LEU A 962 -26.49 36.31 -4.05
N ARG A 963 -25.77 37.04 -3.18
CA ARG A 963 -24.31 37.18 -3.21
C ARG A 963 -23.62 35.90 -2.80
N ASN A 964 -24.14 35.21 -1.78
CA ASN A 964 -23.70 33.87 -1.39
C ASN A 964 -23.97 32.83 -2.51
N SER A 965 -25.14 32.89 -3.15
CA SER A 965 -25.42 32.04 -4.32
C SER A 965 -24.42 32.32 -5.45
N ARG A 966 -24.10 33.60 -5.70
CA ARG A 966 -23.12 34.01 -6.70
C ARG A 966 -21.73 33.47 -6.40
N ILE A 967 -21.18 33.67 -5.21
CA ILE A 967 -19.83 33.19 -4.88
C ILE A 967 -19.73 31.67 -4.96
N ARG A 968 -20.76 30.93 -4.49
CA ARG A 968 -20.81 29.47 -4.62
C ARG A 968 -20.88 29.00 -6.07
N ASN A 969 -21.61 29.71 -6.92
CA ASN A 969 -21.68 29.40 -8.34
C ASN A 969 -20.34 29.68 -9.07
N ILE A 970 -19.66 30.78 -8.71
CA ILE A 970 -18.33 31.10 -9.26
C ILE A 970 -17.33 30.04 -8.80
N GLN A 971 -17.27 29.74 -7.50
CA GLN A 971 -16.38 28.74 -6.93
C GLN A 971 -16.61 27.36 -7.57
N LYS A 972 -17.86 26.93 -7.72
CA LYS A 972 -18.20 25.68 -8.43
C LYS A 972 -17.68 25.65 -9.87
N LYS A 973 -17.67 26.80 -10.55
CA LYS A 973 -17.11 26.90 -11.90
C LYS A 973 -15.60 26.91 -11.90
N VAL A 974 -14.95 27.54 -10.92
CA VAL A 974 -13.49 27.44 -10.76
C VAL A 974 -13.07 25.99 -10.45
N GLU A 975 -13.83 25.27 -9.62
CA GLU A 975 -13.61 23.85 -9.35
C GLU A 975 -13.66 23.00 -10.63
N ILE A 976 -14.69 23.19 -11.46
CA ILE A 976 -14.82 22.49 -12.75
C ILE A 976 -13.65 22.83 -13.67
N LEU A 977 -13.33 24.11 -13.83
CA LEU A 977 -12.23 24.55 -14.71
C LEU A 977 -10.86 24.07 -14.22
N SER A 978 -10.66 23.98 -12.90
CA SER A 978 -9.41 23.53 -12.29
C SER A 978 -9.12 22.05 -12.56
N ARG A 979 -10.13 21.23 -12.85
CA ARG A 979 -9.97 19.80 -13.21
C ARG A 979 -9.27 19.59 -14.54
N MET A 980 -9.34 20.55 -15.45
CA MET A 980 -8.66 20.44 -16.76
C MET A 980 -7.14 20.40 -16.55
N ASN A 981 -6.52 19.29 -16.95
CA ASN A 981 -5.09 19.09 -16.80
C ASN A 981 -4.38 19.10 -18.17
N ARG A 982 -3.68 20.19 -18.44
CA ARG A 982 -2.86 20.35 -19.66
C ARG A 982 -1.82 19.23 -19.81
N GLN A 983 -1.15 18.86 -18.72
CA GLN A 983 -0.11 17.82 -18.75
C GLN A 983 -0.68 16.48 -19.18
N GLU A 984 -1.92 16.16 -18.77
CA GLU A 984 -2.58 14.92 -19.18
C GLU A 984 -2.92 14.92 -20.68
N TYR A 985 -3.39 16.05 -21.22
CA TYR A 985 -3.63 16.17 -22.66
C TYR A 985 -2.35 16.08 -23.47
N GLU A 986 -1.29 16.77 -23.06
CA GLU A 986 0.03 16.68 -23.71
C GLU A 986 0.57 15.26 -23.67
N ARG A 987 0.45 14.54 -22.54
CA ARG A 987 0.85 13.14 -22.40
C ARG A 987 0.10 12.23 -23.39
N ARG A 988 -1.22 12.39 -23.53
CA ARG A 988 -2.03 11.63 -24.50
C ARG A 988 -1.61 11.92 -25.94
N ILE A 989 -1.38 13.18 -26.28
CA ILE A 989 -0.88 13.61 -27.60
C ILE A 989 0.47 12.97 -27.90
N THR A 990 1.42 13.01 -26.96
CA THR A 990 2.73 12.36 -27.11
C THR A 990 2.61 10.85 -27.30
N ALA A 991 1.74 10.18 -26.55
CA ALA A 991 1.51 8.74 -26.70
C ALA A 991 0.95 8.39 -28.10
N MET A 992 0.03 9.20 -28.63
CA MET A 992 -0.50 9.03 -29.99
C MET A 992 0.56 9.30 -31.07
N LEU A 993 1.39 10.35 -30.91
CA LEU A 993 2.51 10.64 -31.82
C LEU A 993 3.43 9.41 -31.94
N GLN A 994 3.85 8.86 -30.81
CA GLN A 994 4.70 7.66 -30.80
C GLN A 994 4.00 6.42 -31.37
N ALA A 995 2.68 6.28 -31.17
CA ALA A 995 1.92 5.18 -31.74
C ALA A 995 1.86 5.26 -33.27
N ILE A 996 1.65 6.45 -33.84
CA ILE A 996 1.68 6.66 -35.30
C ILE A 996 3.02 6.23 -35.90
N GLU A 997 4.12 6.67 -35.29
CA GLU A 997 5.47 6.32 -35.76
C GLU A 997 5.75 4.82 -35.65
N LEU A 998 5.34 4.18 -34.55
CA LEU A 998 5.49 2.74 -34.40
C LEU A 998 4.63 1.96 -35.40
N GLN A 999 3.37 2.36 -35.62
CA GLN A 999 2.48 1.74 -36.59
C GLN A 999 2.97 1.92 -38.02
N TYR A 1000 3.52 3.09 -38.36
CA TYR A 1000 4.14 3.32 -39.65
C TYR A 1000 5.26 2.31 -39.93
N THR A 1001 6.19 2.12 -38.98
CA THR A 1001 7.25 1.12 -39.10
C THR A 1001 6.68 -0.31 -39.17
N MET A 1002 5.77 -0.67 -38.27
CA MET A 1002 5.30 -2.05 -38.12
C MET A 1002 4.35 -2.50 -39.22
N ASN A 1003 3.60 -1.57 -39.84
CA ASN A 1003 2.71 -1.89 -40.97
C ASN A 1003 3.45 -1.95 -42.31
N ARG A 1004 4.66 -1.36 -42.40
CA ARG A 1004 5.53 -1.49 -43.58
C ARG A 1004 5.99 -2.94 -43.77
N TYR A 1005 6.31 -3.62 -42.68
CA TYR A 1005 6.78 -5.00 -42.68
C TYR A 1005 5.70 -6.01 -42.26
N TYR A 1006 5.85 -7.26 -42.67
CA TYR A 1006 5.09 -8.37 -42.07
C TYR A 1006 5.88 -8.99 -40.92
N THR A 1007 5.45 -8.75 -39.68
CA THR A 1007 6.11 -9.34 -38.49
C THR A 1007 5.90 -10.84 -38.45
N SER A 1008 6.97 -11.58 -38.71
CA SER A 1008 6.95 -13.04 -38.85
C SER A 1008 7.23 -13.77 -37.56
N LEU A 1009 8.09 -13.22 -36.70
CA LEU A 1009 8.52 -13.87 -35.46
C LEU A 1009 9.03 -12.82 -34.46
N PHE A 1010 8.63 -12.95 -33.20
CA PHE A 1010 9.24 -12.31 -32.04
C PHE A 1010 10.12 -13.32 -31.30
N ILE A 1011 11.35 -12.93 -30.98
CA ILE A 1011 12.31 -13.70 -30.20
C ILE A 1011 12.69 -12.83 -29.01
N SER A 1012 12.53 -13.33 -27.79
CA SER A 1012 13.07 -12.67 -26.59
C SER A 1012 14.33 -13.41 -26.15
N LEU A 1013 15.37 -12.67 -25.76
CA LEU A 1013 16.63 -13.21 -25.28
C LEU A 1013 16.75 -12.95 -23.77
N ASP A 1014 16.62 -14.01 -22.98
CA ASP A 1014 16.88 -13.98 -21.54
C ASP A 1014 17.99 -14.99 -21.20
N LEU A 1015 19.15 -14.47 -20.83
CA LEU A 1015 20.34 -15.24 -20.45
C LEU A 1015 20.71 -15.00 -18.96
N SER A 1016 19.73 -14.65 -18.13
CA SER A 1016 19.94 -14.34 -16.70
C SER A 1016 20.04 -15.59 -15.79
N THR A 1017 19.99 -16.79 -16.37
CA THR A 1017 20.04 -18.05 -15.61
C THR A 1017 21.43 -18.35 -15.07
N GLN A 1018 21.51 -18.80 -13.81
CA GLN A 1018 22.76 -19.19 -13.15
C GLN A 1018 23.17 -20.65 -13.41
N THR A 1019 22.67 -21.27 -14.49
CA THR A 1019 23.01 -22.64 -14.89
C THR A 1019 23.72 -22.65 -16.24
N ASP A 1020 24.41 -23.75 -16.55
CA ASP A 1020 25.04 -23.99 -17.86
C ASP A 1020 24.07 -24.56 -18.90
N GLN A 1021 22.77 -24.52 -18.61
CA GLN A 1021 21.69 -24.98 -19.48
C GLN A 1021 21.08 -23.81 -20.22
N PHE A 1022 20.79 -24.00 -21.51
CA PHE A 1022 20.03 -23.04 -22.32
C PHE A 1022 18.86 -23.75 -22.97
N GLY A 1023 17.81 -23.03 -23.33
CA GLY A 1023 16.61 -23.67 -23.88
C GLY A 1023 15.84 -22.74 -24.78
N VAL A 1024 14.90 -23.33 -25.52
CA VAL A 1024 13.90 -22.61 -26.29
C VAL A 1024 12.53 -23.06 -25.86
N PHE A 1025 11.61 -22.11 -25.72
CA PHE A 1025 10.25 -22.39 -25.28
C PHE A 1025 9.26 -21.37 -25.85
N CYS A 1026 7.99 -21.76 -25.80
CA CYS A 1026 6.87 -20.99 -26.34
C CYS A 1026 5.72 -20.92 -25.31
N LYS A 1027 6.05 -20.90 -24.03
CA LYS A 1027 5.08 -20.97 -22.94
C LYS A 1027 5.33 -19.87 -21.92
N GLY A 1028 4.32 -19.03 -21.72
CA GLY A 1028 4.41 -17.87 -20.86
C GLY A 1028 3.88 -18.06 -19.44
N TRP A 1029 4.29 -17.16 -18.55
CA TRP A 1029 3.84 -17.01 -17.17
C TRP A 1029 2.31 -16.91 -17.04
N PHE A 1030 1.68 -16.17 -17.96
CA PHE A 1030 0.26 -15.81 -17.87
C PHE A 1030 -0.71 -16.85 -18.50
N TYR A 1031 -0.23 -17.87 -19.21
CA TYR A 1031 -1.05 -18.68 -20.13
C TYR A 1031 -0.84 -20.19 -20.00
N ASP A 1032 -1.20 -20.73 -18.84
CA ASP A 1032 -1.47 -22.17 -18.69
C ASP A 1032 -2.70 -22.67 -19.48
N GLN A 1033 -3.25 -21.87 -20.40
CA GLN A 1033 -4.57 -22.05 -21.01
C GLN A 1033 -4.56 -22.57 -22.47
N GLN A 1034 -3.43 -22.57 -23.18
CA GLN A 1034 -3.35 -23.15 -24.53
C GLN A 1034 -2.79 -24.58 -24.47
N PRO A 1035 -3.49 -25.58 -25.03
CA PRO A 1035 -3.06 -26.97 -24.94
C PRO A 1035 -1.82 -27.25 -25.82
N GLU A 1036 -0.91 -28.08 -25.32
CA GLU A 1036 0.43 -28.39 -25.89
C GLU A 1036 0.40 -28.79 -27.38
N PHE A 1037 -0.70 -29.36 -27.88
CA PHE A 1037 -0.83 -29.80 -29.27
C PHE A 1037 -0.88 -28.66 -30.29
N VAL A 1038 -1.39 -27.49 -29.92
CA VAL A 1038 -1.45 -26.32 -30.82
C VAL A 1038 -0.03 -25.81 -31.11
N LEU A 1039 0.79 -25.77 -30.05
CA LEU A 1039 2.16 -25.26 -30.08
C LEU A 1039 3.12 -26.19 -30.84
N ARG A 1040 3.01 -27.51 -30.62
CA ARG A 1040 3.81 -28.50 -31.37
C ARG A 1040 3.58 -28.41 -32.88
N ARG A 1041 2.35 -28.13 -33.31
CA ARG A 1041 2.04 -28.07 -34.75
C ARG A 1041 2.82 -26.95 -35.47
N GLU A 1042 3.01 -25.82 -34.81
CA GLU A 1042 3.61 -24.63 -35.43
C GLU A 1042 5.13 -24.55 -35.25
N PHE A 1043 5.65 -24.94 -34.08
CA PHE A 1043 7.05 -24.65 -33.71
C PHE A 1043 7.93 -25.87 -33.51
N ALA A 1044 7.40 -27.10 -33.58
CA ALA A 1044 8.21 -28.30 -33.35
C ALA A 1044 9.39 -28.39 -34.33
N SER A 1045 9.23 -27.90 -35.57
CA SER A 1045 10.31 -27.87 -36.56
C SER A 1045 11.50 -27.00 -36.11
N ILE A 1046 11.23 -25.83 -35.52
CA ILE A 1046 12.25 -24.91 -34.99
C ILE A 1046 12.90 -25.51 -33.76
N GLY A 1047 12.11 -25.97 -32.78
CA GLY A 1047 12.63 -26.56 -31.54
C GLY A 1047 13.50 -27.80 -31.80
N ASN A 1048 13.06 -28.69 -32.69
CA ASN A 1048 13.82 -29.89 -33.06
C ASN A 1048 15.13 -29.52 -33.77
N LYS A 1049 15.13 -28.50 -34.62
CA LYS A 1049 16.33 -28.05 -35.33
C LYS A 1049 17.35 -27.41 -34.38
N LEU A 1050 16.89 -26.60 -33.43
CA LEU A 1050 17.75 -26.05 -32.38
C LEU A 1050 18.31 -27.16 -31.48
N ALA A 1051 17.51 -28.18 -31.14
CA ALA A 1051 17.98 -29.33 -30.37
C ALA A 1051 19.10 -30.08 -31.08
N ASN A 1052 18.96 -30.33 -32.37
CA ASN A 1052 20.00 -30.98 -33.17
C ASN A 1052 21.29 -30.15 -33.16
N TYR A 1053 21.20 -28.86 -33.47
CA TYR A 1053 22.38 -27.97 -33.45
C TYR A 1053 23.07 -27.91 -32.09
N ALA A 1054 22.30 -27.89 -31.00
CA ALA A 1054 22.87 -27.90 -29.66
C ALA A 1054 23.55 -29.23 -29.32
N ASN A 1055 22.94 -30.37 -29.70
CA ASN A 1055 23.53 -31.69 -29.50
C ASN A 1055 24.85 -31.83 -30.25
N ASP A 1056 24.92 -31.35 -31.49
CA ASP A 1056 26.13 -31.42 -32.32
C ASP A 1056 27.24 -30.53 -31.73
N ALA A 1057 26.89 -29.33 -31.26
CA ALA A 1057 27.83 -28.41 -30.61
C ALA A 1057 28.38 -28.99 -29.29
N ASP A 1058 27.51 -29.54 -28.44
CA ASP A 1058 27.89 -30.17 -27.18
C ASP A 1058 28.78 -31.41 -27.42
N PHE A 1059 28.43 -32.23 -28.42
CA PHE A 1059 29.24 -33.37 -28.82
C PHE A 1059 30.67 -32.94 -29.19
N ALA A 1060 30.84 -31.92 -30.03
CA ALA A 1060 32.16 -31.42 -30.42
C ALA A 1060 32.99 -30.92 -29.20
N VAL A 1061 32.37 -30.22 -28.26
CA VAL A 1061 33.03 -29.75 -27.03
C VAL A 1061 33.46 -30.92 -26.15
N ARG A 1062 32.59 -31.92 -25.98
CA ARG A 1062 32.90 -33.13 -25.20
C ARG A 1062 34.03 -33.93 -25.83
N VAL A 1063 34.06 -34.07 -27.14
CA VAL A 1063 35.16 -34.72 -27.87
C VAL A 1063 36.48 -33.98 -27.65
N ASN A 1064 36.48 -32.65 -27.70
CA ASN A 1064 37.69 -31.87 -27.40
C ASN A 1064 38.17 -32.11 -25.95
N LYS A 1065 37.26 -32.17 -24.98
CA LYS A 1065 37.61 -32.52 -23.58
C LYS A 1065 38.11 -33.96 -23.44
N LEU A 1066 37.53 -34.92 -24.16
CA LEU A 1066 37.99 -36.32 -24.19
C LEU A 1066 39.45 -36.41 -24.60
N TRP A 1067 39.85 -35.67 -25.64
CA TRP A 1067 41.22 -35.71 -26.15
C TRP A 1067 42.24 -34.93 -25.31
N GLN A 1068 41.81 -34.21 -24.28
CA GLN A 1068 42.72 -33.67 -23.25
C GLN A 1068 43.22 -34.77 -22.30
N PHE A 1069 42.50 -35.88 -22.16
CA PHE A 1069 42.99 -37.05 -21.43
C PHE A 1069 44.09 -37.76 -22.24
N THR A 1070 45.10 -38.26 -21.54
CA THR A 1070 46.12 -39.13 -22.13
C THR A 1070 45.53 -40.49 -22.49
N ASP A 1071 46.10 -41.17 -23.49
CA ASP A 1071 45.62 -42.52 -23.85
C ASP A 1071 45.71 -43.49 -22.67
N ASP A 1072 46.71 -43.32 -21.81
CA ASP A 1072 46.89 -44.17 -20.62
C ASP A 1072 45.82 -43.92 -19.55
N GLU A 1073 45.38 -42.67 -19.35
CA GLU A 1073 44.24 -42.36 -18.47
C GLU A 1073 42.93 -42.98 -18.98
N ILE A 1074 42.68 -42.92 -20.30
CA ILE A 1074 41.51 -43.54 -20.90
C ILE A 1074 41.59 -45.07 -20.78
N ARG A 1075 42.76 -45.67 -21.03
CA ARG A 1075 43.00 -47.11 -20.82
C ARG A 1075 42.79 -47.52 -19.36
N GLN A 1076 43.28 -46.72 -18.40
CA GLN A 1076 43.08 -46.99 -16.99
C GLN A 1076 41.60 -46.89 -16.60
N ALA A 1077 40.85 -45.91 -17.11
CA ALA A 1077 39.40 -45.82 -16.87
C ALA A 1077 38.64 -47.06 -17.38
N VAL A 1078 38.98 -47.54 -18.58
CA VAL A 1078 38.40 -48.78 -19.14
C VAL A 1078 38.80 -50.01 -18.32
N LEU A 1079 40.05 -50.10 -17.87
CA LEU A 1079 40.55 -51.19 -17.02
C LEU A 1079 39.89 -51.20 -15.63
N LEU A 1080 39.72 -50.03 -15.02
CA LEU A 1080 39.02 -49.88 -13.73
C LEU A 1080 37.56 -50.33 -13.84
N SER A 1081 36.87 -49.95 -14.92
CA SER A 1081 35.52 -50.43 -15.23
C SER A 1081 35.48 -51.96 -15.41
N GLN A 1082 36.46 -52.53 -16.11
CA GLN A 1082 36.60 -53.97 -16.30
C GLN A 1082 36.84 -54.70 -14.97
N TRP A 1083 37.67 -54.16 -14.08
CA TRP A 1083 37.94 -54.71 -12.75
C TRP A 1083 36.72 -54.65 -11.85
N GLY A 1084 35.98 -53.53 -11.86
CA GLY A 1084 34.71 -53.40 -11.13
C GLY A 1084 33.68 -54.45 -11.55
N ILE A 1085 33.51 -54.66 -12.86
CA ILE A 1085 32.57 -55.65 -13.41
C ILE A 1085 33.07 -57.08 -13.18
N ALA A 1086 34.39 -57.32 -13.25
CA ALA A 1086 34.98 -58.61 -12.93
C ALA A 1086 34.80 -58.97 -11.44
N SER A 1087 35.03 -58.01 -10.53
CA SER A 1087 34.79 -58.15 -9.09
C SER A 1087 33.32 -58.43 -8.79
N SER A 1088 32.40 -57.66 -9.39
CA SER A 1088 30.95 -57.88 -9.27
C SER A 1088 30.52 -59.24 -9.81
N TYR A 1089 31.10 -59.70 -10.91
CA TYR A 1089 30.83 -61.04 -11.42
C TYR A 1089 31.36 -62.14 -10.48
N ILE A 1090 32.54 -61.95 -9.89
CA ILE A 1090 33.13 -62.91 -8.94
C ILE A 1090 32.27 -62.98 -7.68
N SER A 1091 31.83 -61.85 -7.11
CA SER A 1091 30.96 -61.83 -5.92
C SER A 1091 29.62 -62.49 -6.20
N LYS A 1092 28.97 -62.18 -7.32
CA LYS A 1092 27.70 -62.80 -7.74
C LYS A 1092 27.84 -64.30 -8.09
N ARG A 1093 29.02 -64.77 -8.49
CA ARG A 1093 29.26 -66.19 -8.75
C ARG A 1093 29.51 -66.99 -7.46
N LYS A 1094 30.05 -66.37 -6.41
CA LYS A 1094 30.32 -67.05 -5.12
C LYS A 1094 29.05 -67.53 -4.41
N VAL A 1095 27.90 -66.90 -4.69
CA VAL A 1095 26.59 -67.28 -4.14
C VAL A 1095 25.91 -68.42 -4.91
N GLU A 1096 26.45 -68.83 -6.07
CA GLU A 1096 25.89 -69.91 -6.89
C GLU A 1096 25.98 -71.28 -6.16
N GLY A 1097 24.85 -71.98 -6.03
CA GLY A 1097 24.79 -73.30 -5.40
C GLY A 1097 24.85 -73.31 -3.87
N LYS A 1098 24.76 -72.14 -3.22
CA LYS A 1098 24.62 -72.03 -1.76
C LYS A 1098 23.16 -72.17 -1.35
N THR A 1099 22.90 -72.73 -0.17
CA THR A 1099 21.54 -72.81 0.38
C THR A 1099 21.11 -71.44 0.90
N LEU A 1100 19.80 -71.21 1.02
CA LEU A 1100 19.25 -69.93 1.48
C LEU A 1100 19.77 -69.54 2.87
N GLU A 1101 19.95 -70.52 3.75
CA GLU A 1101 20.46 -70.34 5.10
C GLU A 1101 21.89 -69.79 5.07
N THR A 1102 22.78 -70.43 4.30
CA THR A 1102 24.16 -69.96 4.10
C THR A 1102 24.20 -68.60 3.41
N LEU A 1103 23.25 -68.30 2.53
CA LEU A 1103 23.17 -66.99 1.87
C LEU A 1103 22.76 -65.88 2.84
N VAL A 1104 21.86 -66.15 3.77
CA VAL A 1104 21.40 -65.19 4.78
C VAL A 1104 22.49 -64.96 5.84
N GLU A 1105 23.23 -66.01 6.21
CA GLU A 1105 24.29 -65.93 7.22
C GLU A 1105 25.57 -65.29 6.68
N ASP A 1106 26.15 -65.85 5.62
CA ASP A 1106 27.50 -65.49 5.14
C ASP A 1106 27.50 -64.48 3.96
N TYR A 1107 26.41 -64.39 3.20
CA TYR A 1107 26.36 -63.61 1.94
C TYR A 1107 25.20 -62.61 1.86
N TYR A 1108 24.73 -62.13 3.00
CA TYR A 1108 23.53 -61.30 3.14
C TYR A 1108 23.50 -60.10 2.19
N ASP A 1109 24.57 -59.31 2.12
CA ASP A 1109 24.64 -58.10 1.29
C ASP A 1109 24.51 -58.43 -0.20
N THR A 1110 25.07 -59.57 -0.62
CA THR A 1110 24.96 -60.02 -2.01
C THR A 1110 23.55 -60.50 -2.30
N LEU A 1111 22.90 -61.22 -1.36
CA LEU A 1111 21.52 -61.69 -1.47
C LEU A 1111 20.54 -60.52 -1.63
N ILE A 1112 20.60 -59.50 -0.77
CA ILE A 1112 19.69 -58.34 -0.84
C ILE A 1112 19.95 -57.44 -2.06
N SER A 1113 21.13 -57.54 -2.70
CA SER A 1113 21.49 -56.78 -3.89
C SER A 1113 21.01 -57.41 -5.21
N LEU A 1114 20.49 -58.64 -5.17
CA LEU A 1114 19.97 -59.32 -6.36
C LEU A 1114 18.73 -58.60 -6.91
N SER A 1115 18.64 -58.47 -8.24
CA SER A 1115 17.61 -57.64 -8.87
C SER A 1115 16.17 -58.15 -8.69
N GLY A 1116 15.99 -59.41 -8.24
CA GLY A 1116 14.69 -60.04 -8.02
C GLY A 1116 14.19 -60.04 -6.58
N VAL A 1117 15.02 -59.64 -5.60
CA VAL A 1117 14.67 -59.70 -4.18
C VAL A 1117 13.80 -58.51 -3.80
N SER A 1118 12.53 -58.76 -3.51
CA SER A 1118 11.55 -57.75 -3.14
C SER A 1118 11.84 -57.17 -1.75
N ARG A 1119 11.31 -55.97 -1.46
CA ARG A 1119 11.45 -55.33 -0.13
C ARG A 1119 10.96 -56.23 1.01
N LEU A 1120 9.93 -57.04 0.74
CA LEU A 1120 9.33 -57.97 1.70
C LEU A 1120 10.23 -59.18 1.95
N MET A 1121 10.85 -59.74 0.90
CA MET A 1121 11.88 -60.79 1.06
C MET A 1121 13.11 -60.28 1.83
N LYS A 1122 13.53 -59.02 1.61
CA LYS A 1122 14.64 -58.43 2.38
C LYS A 1122 14.33 -58.40 3.88
N LEU A 1123 13.12 -57.97 4.24
CA LEU A 1123 12.65 -57.96 5.64
C LEU A 1123 12.60 -59.37 6.23
N GLU A 1124 12.13 -60.38 5.49
CA GLU A 1124 12.12 -61.77 5.95
C GLU A 1124 13.54 -62.34 6.12
N PHE A 1125 14.47 -62.04 5.22
CA PHE A 1125 15.87 -62.45 5.34
C PHE A 1125 16.58 -61.74 6.50
N GLU A 1126 16.26 -60.47 6.76
CA GLU A 1126 16.79 -59.70 7.90
C GLU A 1126 16.27 -60.26 9.23
N ASN A 1127 14.98 -60.58 9.29
CA ASN A 1127 14.38 -61.25 10.44
C ASN A 1127 14.99 -62.63 10.67
N MET A 1128 15.20 -63.41 9.61
CA MET A 1128 15.86 -64.71 9.68
C MET A 1128 17.31 -64.59 10.16
N LYS A 1129 18.06 -63.58 9.70
CA LYS A 1129 19.44 -63.33 10.12
C LYS A 1129 19.53 -62.90 11.58
N SER A 1130 18.63 -62.03 12.03
CA SER A 1130 18.62 -61.51 13.41
C SER A 1130 18.15 -62.52 14.44
N ARG A 1131 17.20 -63.40 14.08
CA ARG A 1131 16.65 -64.44 14.97
C ARG A 1131 17.44 -65.74 14.94
N GLY A 1132 18.20 -66.00 13.88
CA GLY A 1132 18.90 -67.27 13.65
C GLY A 1132 17.98 -68.40 13.14
N GLU A 1133 16.68 -68.15 13.02
CA GLU A 1133 15.69 -69.09 12.49
C GLU A 1133 14.66 -68.37 11.58
N PRO A 1134 14.05 -69.06 10.60
CA PRO A 1134 13.06 -68.46 9.72
C PRO A 1134 11.73 -68.15 10.42
N SER A 1135 11.01 -67.13 9.94
CA SER A 1135 9.67 -66.79 10.46
C SER A 1135 8.63 -67.87 10.14
N GLU A 1136 7.56 -67.94 10.93
CA GLU A 1136 6.45 -68.90 10.70
C GLU A 1136 5.78 -68.71 9.33
N SER A 1137 5.75 -67.46 8.84
CA SER A 1137 5.33 -67.10 7.48
C SER A 1137 6.27 -67.66 6.43
N MET A 1138 7.58 -67.50 6.63
CA MET A 1138 8.62 -67.94 5.71
C MET A 1138 8.73 -69.48 5.65
N LEU A 1139 8.47 -70.18 6.75
CA LEU A 1139 8.44 -71.64 6.81
C LEU A 1139 7.37 -72.25 5.89
N LYS A 1140 6.20 -71.61 5.76
CA LYS A 1140 5.10 -72.08 4.88
C LYS A 1140 5.51 -72.10 3.40
N ASP A 1141 6.32 -71.13 2.97
CA ASP A 1141 6.73 -70.95 1.58
C ASP A 1141 8.23 -71.21 1.35
N MET A 1142 8.91 -71.86 2.30
CA MET A 1142 10.37 -72.00 2.33
C MET A 1142 10.95 -72.59 1.03
N GLU A 1143 10.30 -73.63 0.51
CA GLU A 1143 10.74 -74.32 -0.70
C GLU A 1143 10.54 -73.47 -1.96
N TYR A 1144 9.47 -72.67 -1.99
CA TYR A 1144 9.22 -71.70 -3.05
C TYR A 1144 10.28 -70.58 -3.02
N ILE A 1145 10.57 -70.02 -1.85
CA ILE A 1145 11.57 -68.95 -1.67
C ILE A 1145 12.96 -69.44 -2.08
N ARG A 1146 13.37 -70.65 -1.67
CA ARG A 1146 14.64 -71.25 -2.09
C ARG A 1146 14.75 -71.35 -3.62
N LYS A 1147 13.70 -71.82 -4.28
CA LYS A 1147 13.65 -71.96 -5.74
C LYS A 1147 13.74 -70.61 -6.46
N GLU A 1148 13.12 -69.58 -5.90
CA GLU A 1148 13.08 -68.26 -6.51
C GLU A 1148 14.35 -67.45 -6.26
N VAL A 1149 14.98 -67.60 -5.09
CA VAL A 1149 16.34 -67.09 -4.84
C VAL A 1149 17.35 -67.74 -5.79
N ASP A 1150 17.29 -69.07 -6.00
CA ASP A 1150 18.16 -69.75 -6.97
C ASP A 1150 17.92 -69.26 -8.41
N ARG A 1151 16.67 -68.97 -8.77
CA ARG A 1151 16.32 -68.35 -10.06
C ARG A 1151 16.91 -66.95 -10.20
N PHE A 1152 16.82 -66.12 -9.15
CA PHE A 1152 17.40 -64.77 -9.15
C PHE A 1152 18.92 -64.80 -9.29
N ILE A 1153 19.59 -65.68 -8.54
CA ILE A 1153 21.04 -65.88 -8.64
C ILE A 1153 21.44 -66.26 -10.07
N ARG A 1154 20.77 -67.24 -10.68
CA ARG A 1154 21.04 -67.65 -12.07
C ARG A 1154 20.84 -66.52 -13.07
N ASN A 1155 19.80 -65.70 -12.91
CA ASN A 1155 19.52 -64.57 -13.79
C ASN A 1155 20.58 -63.47 -13.66
N ASP A 1156 20.94 -63.12 -12.44
CA ASP A 1156 21.95 -62.10 -12.14
C ASP A 1156 23.36 -62.52 -12.58
N ILE A 1157 23.73 -63.79 -12.41
CA ILE A 1157 24.98 -64.34 -12.93
C ILE A 1157 25.00 -64.29 -14.46
N ARG A 1158 23.89 -64.63 -15.13
CA ARG A 1158 23.78 -64.51 -16.60
C ARG A 1158 23.89 -63.06 -17.06
N ALA A 1159 23.27 -62.12 -16.35
CA ALA A 1159 23.38 -60.69 -16.64
C ALA A 1159 24.82 -60.19 -16.43
N ALA A 1160 25.45 -60.50 -15.30
CA ALA A 1160 26.84 -60.16 -15.01
C ALA A 1160 27.82 -60.78 -16.00
N ARG A 1161 27.59 -62.02 -16.45
CA ARG A 1161 28.40 -62.68 -17.49
C ARG A 1161 28.27 -61.99 -18.84
N ARG A 1162 27.06 -61.55 -19.22
CA ARG A 1162 26.83 -60.77 -20.45
C ARG A 1162 27.54 -59.42 -20.38
N SER A 1163 27.43 -58.71 -19.27
CA SER A 1163 28.12 -57.44 -19.04
C SER A 1163 29.64 -57.59 -19.13
N ARG A 1164 30.21 -58.62 -18.47
CA ARG A 1164 31.63 -58.95 -18.57
C ARG A 1164 32.08 -59.25 -20.01
N LYS A 1165 31.31 -60.04 -20.77
CA LYS A 1165 31.60 -60.32 -22.18
C LYS A 1165 31.54 -59.06 -23.06
N ALA A 1166 30.60 -58.16 -22.81
CA ALA A 1166 30.49 -56.89 -23.53
C ALA A 1166 31.72 -56.00 -23.28
N GLN A 1167 32.17 -55.88 -22.02
CA GLN A 1167 33.37 -55.13 -21.66
C GLN A 1167 34.66 -55.71 -22.23
N MET A 1168 34.79 -57.04 -22.29
CA MET A 1168 35.94 -57.66 -22.95
C MET A 1168 35.99 -57.33 -24.45
N ARG A 1169 34.85 -57.24 -25.12
CA ARG A 1169 34.76 -56.81 -26.53
C ARG A 1169 35.10 -55.34 -26.70
N LEU A 1170 34.67 -54.51 -25.76
CA LEU A 1170 34.99 -53.08 -25.73
C LEU A 1170 36.50 -52.86 -25.59
N PHE A 1171 37.15 -53.56 -24.65
CA PHE A 1171 38.60 -53.50 -24.49
C PHE A 1171 39.34 -53.93 -25.76
N ALA A 1172 38.86 -54.96 -26.47
CA ALA A 1172 39.44 -55.38 -27.75
C ALA A 1172 39.27 -54.35 -28.87
N LYS A 1173 38.26 -53.48 -28.79
CA LYS A 1173 38.04 -52.36 -29.71
C LYS A 1173 38.73 -51.07 -29.29
N LEU A 1174 39.27 -50.99 -28.07
CA LEU A 1174 39.78 -49.74 -27.49
C LEU A 1174 40.85 -49.07 -28.34
N ASP A 1175 41.79 -49.84 -28.89
CA ASP A 1175 42.85 -49.29 -29.75
C ASP A 1175 42.29 -48.73 -31.07
N GLN A 1176 41.20 -49.31 -31.60
CA GLN A 1176 40.49 -48.77 -32.77
C GLN A 1176 39.77 -47.46 -32.41
N MET A 1177 39.18 -47.39 -31.22
CA MET A 1177 38.50 -46.18 -30.73
C MET A 1177 39.49 -45.04 -30.45
N LEU A 1178 40.65 -45.34 -29.87
CA LEU A 1178 41.71 -44.35 -29.60
C LEU A 1178 42.38 -43.85 -30.89
N ALA A 1179 42.42 -44.66 -31.95
CA ALA A 1179 42.93 -44.25 -33.26
C ALA A 1179 42.08 -43.15 -33.93
N LEU A 1180 40.86 -42.89 -33.44
CA LEU A 1180 40.01 -41.79 -33.88
C LEU A 1180 40.49 -40.41 -33.36
N ARG A 1181 41.51 -40.38 -32.47
CA ARG A 1181 42.12 -39.15 -31.97
C ARG A 1181 42.71 -38.33 -33.12
N GLY A 1182 42.32 -37.07 -33.23
CA GLY A 1182 42.81 -36.13 -34.25
C GLY A 1182 42.10 -36.20 -35.60
N ILE A 1183 41.17 -37.14 -35.79
CA ILE A 1183 40.27 -37.14 -36.95
C ILE A 1183 39.22 -36.03 -36.75
N ASN A 1184 38.93 -35.29 -37.82
CA ASN A 1184 37.91 -34.26 -37.78
C ASN A 1184 36.55 -34.91 -37.50
N THR A 1185 35.80 -34.40 -36.53
CA THR A 1185 34.49 -34.94 -36.14
C THR A 1185 33.50 -35.01 -37.32
N LYS A 1186 33.72 -34.21 -38.36
CA LYS A 1186 32.92 -34.19 -39.60
C LYS A 1186 33.13 -35.41 -40.51
N GLU A 1187 34.29 -36.06 -40.41
CA GLU A 1187 34.70 -37.18 -41.28
C GLU A 1187 34.33 -38.54 -40.70
N LEU A 1188 33.83 -38.59 -39.46
CA LEU A 1188 33.46 -39.83 -38.78
C LEU A 1188 32.17 -40.43 -39.35
N THR A 1189 32.16 -41.76 -39.40
CA THR A 1189 31.00 -42.61 -39.65
C THR A 1189 30.12 -42.75 -38.40
N ASP A 1190 28.86 -43.16 -38.56
CA ASP A 1190 27.93 -43.31 -37.44
C ASP A 1190 28.42 -44.33 -36.40
N ASP A 1191 29.11 -45.38 -36.85
CA ASP A 1191 29.73 -46.39 -35.99
C ASP A 1191 30.89 -45.78 -35.17
N GLU A 1192 31.72 -44.92 -35.77
CA GLU A 1192 32.82 -44.23 -35.09
C GLU A 1192 32.32 -43.16 -34.10
N VAL A 1193 31.21 -42.48 -34.42
CA VAL A 1193 30.55 -41.55 -33.49
C VAL A 1193 30.04 -42.30 -32.25
N SER A 1194 29.40 -43.46 -32.45
CA SER A 1194 28.97 -44.34 -31.36
C SER A 1194 30.14 -44.82 -30.50
N ASP A 1195 31.27 -45.13 -31.14
CA ASP A 1195 32.50 -45.53 -30.46
C ASP A 1195 33.07 -44.39 -29.59
N ILE A 1196 33.09 -43.15 -30.09
CA ILE A 1196 33.51 -41.96 -29.32
C ILE A 1196 32.52 -41.65 -28.19
N GLN A 1197 31.22 -41.76 -28.41
CA GLN A 1197 30.21 -41.61 -27.34
C GLN A 1197 30.40 -42.64 -26.22
N THR A 1198 30.84 -43.84 -26.58
CA THR A 1198 31.18 -44.89 -25.61
C THR A 1198 32.41 -44.47 -24.79
N LEU A 1199 33.47 -43.95 -25.43
CA LEU A 1199 34.64 -43.41 -24.71
C LEU A 1199 34.27 -42.26 -23.78
N LEU A 1200 33.48 -41.29 -24.27
CA LEU A 1200 32.97 -40.17 -23.48
C LEU A 1200 32.26 -40.64 -22.21
N SER A 1201 31.41 -41.66 -22.33
CA SER A 1201 30.67 -42.22 -21.20
C SER A 1201 31.59 -42.87 -20.16
N ILE A 1202 32.68 -43.50 -20.58
CA ILE A 1202 33.63 -44.19 -19.68
C ILE A 1202 34.45 -43.19 -18.86
N VAL A 1203 34.88 -42.09 -19.49
CA VAL A 1203 35.65 -41.04 -18.80
C VAL A 1203 34.77 -40.06 -18.00
N GLY A 1204 33.46 -40.33 -17.89
CA GLY A 1204 32.53 -39.48 -17.15
C GLY A 1204 32.11 -38.19 -17.88
N LEU A 1205 32.41 -38.09 -19.18
CA LEU A 1205 31.95 -37.00 -20.06
C LEU A 1205 30.63 -37.34 -20.78
N GLY A 1206 30.04 -38.52 -20.53
CA GLY A 1206 28.73 -38.91 -21.07
C GLY A 1206 27.58 -38.21 -20.36
N GLY A 1207 26.61 -37.70 -21.11
CA GLY A 1207 25.42 -37.03 -20.57
C GLY A 1207 24.50 -36.49 -21.67
N SER A 1208 23.25 -36.16 -21.31
CA SER A 1208 22.32 -35.46 -22.20
C SER A 1208 22.83 -34.05 -22.50
N SER A 1209 22.45 -33.52 -23.67
CA SER A 1209 22.74 -32.14 -24.07
C SER A 1209 22.31 -31.12 -23.01
N ASN A 1210 23.09 -30.04 -22.90
CA ASN A 1210 22.77 -28.88 -22.07
C ASN A 1210 21.61 -28.04 -22.64
N PHE A 1211 20.97 -28.48 -23.72
CA PHE A 1211 19.82 -27.83 -24.33
C PHE A 1211 18.47 -28.38 -23.88
N VAL A 1212 17.57 -27.48 -23.52
CA VAL A 1212 16.18 -27.80 -23.18
C VAL A 1212 15.25 -27.41 -24.33
N ASN A 1213 14.76 -28.41 -25.06
CA ASN A 1213 13.66 -28.22 -26.02
C ASN A 1213 12.30 -28.33 -25.30
N ALA A 1214 11.80 -27.20 -24.83
CA ALA A 1214 10.49 -27.13 -24.17
C ALA A 1214 9.32 -26.85 -25.15
N ILE A 1215 9.58 -26.85 -26.46
CA ILE A 1215 8.55 -26.80 -27.51
C ILE A 1215 8.07 -28.22 -27.85
N SER A 1216 9.01 -29.15 -28.02
CA SER A 1216 8.76 -30.57 -28.31
C SER A 1216 9.30 -31.44 -27.18
N ALA A 1217 8.64 -31.43 -26.01
CA ALA A 1217 9.10 -32.14 -24.82
C ALA A 1217 9.43 -33.62 -25.14
N THR A 1218 10.73 -33.93 -25.19
CA THR A 1218 11.27 -35.28 -25.34
C THR A 1218 11.54 -35.82 -23.94
N GLY A 1219 10.99 -37.01 -23.61
CA GLY A 1219 11.17 -37.61 -22.28
C GLY A 1219 10.28 -37.04 -21.16
N GLY A 1220 9.21 -36.30 -21.47
CA GLY A 1220 8.19 -35.87 -20.50
C GLY A 1220 8.59 -34.73 -19.56
N LYS A 1221 9.76 -34.11 -19.74
CA LYS A 1221 10.21 -32.95 -18.95
C LYS A 1221 9.78 -31.65 -19.62
N THR A 1222 9.31 -30.69 -18.83
CA THR A 1222 8.91 -29.34 -19.30
C THR A 1222 9.82 -28.29 -18.67
N TRP A 1223 9.78 -27.04 -19.14
CA TRP A 1223 10.61 -25.95 -18.57
C TRP A 1223 10.39 -25.76 -17.06
N ARG A 1224 9.20 -26.08 -16.53
CA ARG A 1224 8.85 -26.06 -15.09
C ARG A 1224 9.73 -26.98 -14.25
N THR A 1225 10.25 -28.04 -14.85
CA THR A 1225 11.11 -29.01 -14.18
C THR A 1225 12.55 -28.50 -14.06
N TYR A 1226 12.91 -27.45 -14.82
CA TYR A 1226 14.28 -26.92 -14.91
C TYR A 1226 14.45 -25.56 -14.22
N ILE A 1227 13.41 -24.73 -14.14
CA ILE A 1227 13.46 -23.41 -13.48
C ILE A 1227 12.59 -23.42 -12.22
N PRO A 1228 13.17 -23.34 -11.01
CA PRO A 1228 12.42 -23.17 -9.77
C PRO A 1228 11.99 -21.71 -9.66
N GLY A 1229 10.93 -21.30 -10.36
CA GLY A 1229 10.49 -19.92 -10.26
C GLY A 1229 9.49 -19.45 -11.30
N LYS A 1230 8.97 -18.26 -11.02
CA LYS A 1230 7.96 -17.57 -11.81
C LYS A 1230 8.63 -16.52 -12.70
N ILE A 1231 8.99 -16.87 -13.93
CA ILE A 1231 9.64 -15.94 -14.88
C ILE A 1231 8.64 -15.60 -15.99
N ALA A 1232 8.49 -14.31 -16.27
CA ALA A 1232 7.70 -13.80 -17.39
C ALA A 1232 8.66 -13.32 -18.48
N PHE A 1233 8.45 -13.77 -19.70
CA PHE A 1233 9.27 -13.40 -20.85
C PHE A 1233 8.58 -12.36 -21.72
N ASN A 1234 9.35 -11.48 -22.35
CA ASN A 1234 8.77 -10.36 -23.09
C ASN A 1234 8.02 -10.82 -24.36
N SER A 1235 8.48 -11.88 -25.03
CA SER A 1235 7.79 -12.43 -26.21
C SER A 1235 6.39 -12.97 -25.90
N GLU A 1236 6.06 -13.23 -24.63
CA GLU A 1236 4.73 -13.63 -24.19
C GLU A 1236 3.67 -12.59 -24.56
N VAL A 1237 3.95 -11.30 -24.31
CA VAL A 1237 3.02 -10.19 -24.58
C VAL A 1237 2.70 -10.12 -26.07
N ALA A 1238 3.70 -10.40 -26.93
CA ALA A 1238 3.49 -10.47 -28.37
C ALA A 1238 2.55 -11.62 -28.75
N THR A 1239 2.70 -12.79 -28.13
CA THR A 1239 1.79 -13.92 -28.30
C THR A 1239 0.36 -13.59 -27.91
N LEU A 1240 0.14 -12.80 -26.85
CA LEU A 1240 -1.21 -12.42 -26.40
C LEU A 1240 -1.91 -11.51 -27.41
N ALA A 1241 -1.14 -10.67 -28.08
CA ALA A 1241 -1.62 -9.81 -29.15
C ALA A 1241 -1.79 -10.56 -30.49
N GLY A 1242 -1.70 -11.89 -30.50
CA GLY A 1242 -1.88 -12.73 -31.68
C GLY A 1242 -0.70 -12.70 -32.65
N LYS A 1243 0.52 -12.39 -32.16
CA LYS A 1243 1.77 -12.47 -32.93
C LYS A 1243 2.52 -13.75 -32.59
N THR A 1244 3.28 -14.27 -33.54
CA THR A 1244 4.17 -15.43 -33.35
C THR A 1244 5.34 -15.04 -32.45
N GLY A 1245 5.57 -15.76 -31.34
CA GLY A 1245 6.61 -15.45 -30.36
C GLY A 1245 7.29 -16.68 -29.77
N ILE A 1246 8.61 -16.62 -29.54
CA ILE A 1246 9.41 -17.62 -28.82
C ILE A 1246 10.37 -16.92 -27.84
N ALA A 1247 10.81 -17.63 -26.81
CA ALA A 1247 11.83 -17.19 -25.86
C ALA A 1247 12.93 -18.25 -25.72
#